data_AF-A0A3C1KW47-F1
#
_entry.id   AF-A0A3C1KW47-F1
#
_cell.length_a   1.000
_cell.length_b   1.000
_cell.length_c   1.000
_cell.angle_alpha   90.00
_cell.angle_beta   90.00
_cell.angle_gamma   90.00
#
_symmetry.space_group_name_H-M   'P 1'
#
loop_
_entity.id
_entity.type
_entity.pdbx_description
1 polymer ?
#
loop_
_entity_poly.entity_id
_entity_poly.type
_entity_poly.pdbx_seq_one_letter_code
_entity_poly.pdbx_strand_id
1 'polypeptide(L)'
;MKHTQMFTRIFVSIALMLNAACVENPVRGIQKSIAANTVVKVDFLKRPLPELPLPNDLATIYDGTAATKRRINASMTAPTAFERLTRQRIDQMDGWGVYAPITIPWTGLLDLQGIIDAHHGDDYAFDNDVVYVIDITPNSPTYGQPHPLDIGNGNFPAVLEKINHYWRSDSRGDTISALFEEHDEDINGNGKLDPGEDTDLDGVLDKPNYLPGVSRADTGSDLVKRADSLMTFYERETNTLIMRPLVPMREQTTYAVVVTRRLKDEQGNPVGSPYPWVHHLGQTDALKPLKEVLSSGTQFGGLNFEDVAFTWSFTTGSITKEIVAVRDGLYGYGVQRHIAEEAPVDVELNLLQDETPSKPYESLYTLSGETFSMLLKLVAQTGLVNIGTGTKKARFEASLKYVGYHLFGTFTTPRLYPKKDAQDRYLDYNDMVWPPNMTREKATVYPEDVTFWMSVPRKEATADGKPRGVVILGHGYTGSKTEMLGYHSFFNQMGLAVLAIESASHGLDLSVSEVNTLNTVFDGLGFGNLAKALIRNRSWDQNLDGKEDSGADFWTAYTFHTRDVVRQTAVDYMQLIRVLRSWDGKRLWKADINGNGVADDIAGDLDGDGTVDVGGPGANYTMTGASLGGIMSAVVGGLEPHLNATVPIAGGGGLIDVGIRSIQGGVKEAVTLRVMGPIYVAKPSGQADQPV
;
A
#
# COMPACT_ATOMS: atom_id res chain seq x y z
N MET A 1 -48.21 49.90 -39.03
CA MET A 1 -48.52 48.48 -39.31
C MET A 1 -47.31 47.58 -39.63
N LYS A 2 -46.22 48.06 -40.23
CA LYS A 2 -45.04 47.20 -40.54
C LYS A 2 -44.16 46.83 -39.32
N HIS A 3 -44.07 47.68 -38.29
CA HIS A 3 -43.27 47.38 -37.09
C HIS A 3 -43.92 46.33 -36.16
N THR A 4 -45.26 46.30 -36.08
CA THR A 4 -45.99 45.37 -35.22
C THR A 4 -45.85 43.92 -35.72
N GLN A 5 -45.84 43.69 -37.04
CA GLN A 5 -45.65 42.35 -37.61
C GLN A 5 -44.22 41.80 -37.43
N MET A 6 -43.21 42.66 -37.33
CA MET A 6 -41.83 42.23 -37.12
C MET A 6 -41.58 41.78 -35.68
N PHE A 7 -42.15 42.51 -34.70
CA PHE A 7 -42.10 42.12 -33.29
C PHE A 7 -42.86 40.83 -32.99
N THR A 8 -44.03 40.61 -33.61
CA THR A 8 -44.77 39.35 -33.46
C THR A 8 -44.00 38.17 -34.05
N ARG A 9 -43.30 38.34 -35.18
CA ARG A 9 -42.47 37.27 -35.77
C ARG A 9 -41.25 36.94 -34.91
N ILE A 10 -40.58 37.93 -34.34
CA ILE A 10 -39.43 37.72 -33.44
C ILE A 10 -39.88 37.02 -32.14
N PHE A 11 -41.01 37.43 -31.55
CA PHE A 11 -41.56 36.76 -30.36
C PHE A 11 -42.01 35.32 -30.64
N VAL A 12 -42.62 35.07 -31.79
CA VAL A 12 -43.03 33.71 -32.19
C VAL A 12 -41.79 32.84 -32.47
N SER A 13 -40.74 33.38 -33.08
CA SER A 13 -39.48 32.65 -33.31
C SER A 13 -38.71 32.37 -32.01
N ILE A 14 -38.67 33.30 -31.06
CA ILE A 14 -38.07 33.09 -29.73
C ILE A 14 -38.89 32.09 -28.91
N ALA A 15 -40.23 32.16 -28.96
CA ALA A 15 -41.10 31.19 -28.30
C ALA A 15 -41.01 29.78 -28.93
N LEU A 16 -40.81 29.66 -30.24
CA LEU A 16 -40.55 28.38 -30.91
C LEU A 16 -39.15 27.83 -30.60
N MET A 17 -38.12 28.68 -30.47
CA MET A 17 -36.78 28.25 -30.03
C MET A 17 -36.75 27.85 -28.55
N LEU A 18 -37.51 28.53 -27.67
CA LEU A 18 -37.65 28.17 -26.25
C LEU A 18 -38.47 26.88 -26.06
N ASN A 19 -39.47 26.61 -26.90
CA ASN A 19 -40.20 25.33 -26.85
C ASN A 19 -39.41 24.17 -27.50
N ALA A 20 -38.56 24.42 -28.50
CA ALA A 20 -37.70 23.39 -29.08
C ALA A 20 -36.50 23.03 -28.17
N ALA A 21 -36.05 23.94 -27.31
CA ALA A 21 -35.00 23.68 -26.32
C ALA A 21 -35.48 22.87 -25.10
N CYS A 22 -36.81 22.69 -24.93
CA CYS A 22 -37.42 21.96 -23.82
C CYS A 22 -38.18 20.70 -24.26
N VAL A 23 -37.87 20.13 -25.43
CA VAL A 23 -38.20 18.74 -25.74
C VAL A 23 -36.94 17.90 -25.54
N GLU A 24 -36.46 17.82 -24.30
CA GLU A 24 -35.64 16.68 -23.92
C GLU A 24 -36.54 15.45 -24.05
N ASN A 25 -36.20 14.56 -24.99
CA ASN A 25 -36.73 13.20 -24.92
C ASN A 25 -36.45 12.70 -23.49
N PRO A 26 -37.47 12.28 -22.72
CA PRO A 26 -37.24 11.85 -21.35
C PRO A 26 -36.18 10.77 -21.38
N VAL A 27 -35.08 10.95 -20.65
CA VAL A 27 -34.00 9.97 -20.57
C VAL A 27 -34.62 8.64 -20.13
N ARG A 28 -34.56 7.63 -21.01
CA ARG A 28 -35.08 6.29 -20.74
C ARG A 28 -33.93 5.40 -20.32
N GLY A 29 -34.17 4.53 -19.34
CA GLY A 29 -33.24 3.47 -19.00
C GLY A 29 -33.16 2.42 -20.12
N ILE A 30 -32.14 1.57 -20.04
CA ILE A 30 -31.85 0.55 -21.06
C ILE A 30 -32.88 -0.60 -21.00
N GLN A 31 -33.37 -0.94 -19.80
CA GLN A 31 -34.34 -2.01 -19.54
C GLN A 31 -35.17 -1.68 -18.30
N LYS A 32 -36.48 -1.93 -18.36
CA LYS A 32 -37.36 -1.81 -17.19
C LYS A 32 -36.98 -2.84 -16.13
N SER A 33 -37.04 -2.44 -14.86
CA SER A 33 -36.91 -3.38 -13.75
C SER A 33 -38.17 -4.22 -13.60
N ILE A 34 -38.04 -5.33 -12.88
CA ILE A 34 -39.18 -6.09 -12.35
C ILE A 34 -39.47 -5.64 -10.92
N ALA A 35 -40.72 -5.78 -10.49
CA ALA A 35 -41.05 -5.61 -9.08
C ALA A 35 -40.38 -6.72 -8.26
N ALA A 36 -39.74 -6.35 -7.15
CA ALA A 36 -39.10 -7.26 -6.22
C ALA A 36 -39.33 -6.78 -4.78
N ASN A 37 -39.37 -7.71 -3.83
CA ASN A 37 -39.53 -7.40 -2.42
C ASN A 37 -38.21 -6.91 -1.81
N THR A 38 -37.11 -7.58 -2.16
CA THR A 38 -35.75 -7.20 -1.80
C THR A 38 -35.10 -6.45 -2.95
N VAL A 39 -34.72 -5.21 -2.70
CA VAL A 39 -34.03 -4.34 -3.67
C VAL A 39 -32.75 -3.80 -3.07
N VAL A 40 -31.87 -3.28 -3.93
CA VAL A 40 -30.68 -2.55 -3.48
C VAL A 40 -31.10 -1.32 -2.68
N LYS A 41 -30.49 -1.11 -1.50
CA LYS A 41 -30.66 0.10 -0.70
C LYS A 41 -30.00 1.29 -1.40
N VAL A 42 -30.77 2.37 -1.58
CA VAL A 42 -30.24 3.65 -2.06
C VAL A 42 -30.88 4.80 -1.26
N ASP A 43 -30.04 5.53 -0.54
CA ASP A 43 -30.38 6.80 0.11
C ASP A 43 -29.19 7.77 -0.02
N PHE A 44 -29.29 8.69 -1.00
CA PHE A 44 -28.28 9.72 -1.23
C PHE A 44 -28.22 10.79 -0.12
N LEU A 45 -29.24 10.87 0.73
CA LEU A 45 -29.36 11.89 1.77
C LEU A 45 -28.99 11.37 3.16
N LYS A 46 -28.77 10.05 3.30
CA LYS A 46 -28.24 9.46 4.54
C LYS A 46 -26.94 10.15 4.94
N ARG A 47 -26.79 10.41 6.24
CA ARG A 47 -25.59 10.98 6.86
C ARG A 47 -25.03 9.99 7.87
N PRO A 48 -23.69 9.97 8.08
CA PRO A 48 -22.69 10.84 7.48
C PRO A 48 -22.31 10.50 6.03
N LEU A 49 -22.58 9.28 5.57
CA LEU A 49 -22.36 8.80 4.20
C LEU A 49 -23.68 8.32 3.59
N PRO A 50 -23.85 8.47 2.26
CA PRO A 50 -25.01 7.94 1.56
C PRO A 50 -25.01 6.41 1.59
N GLU A 51 -26.20 5.81 1.53
CA GLU A 51 -26.36 4.38 1.29
C GLU A 51 -26.51 4.14 -0.21
N LEU A 52 -25.61 3.36 -0.80
CA LEU A 52 -25.67 2.88 -2.18
C LEU A 52 -24.59 1.81 -2.37
N PRO A 53 -24.63 1.02 -3.45
CA PRO A 53 -23.50 0.17 -3.79
C PRO A 53 -22.24 1.02 -4.03
N LEU A 54 -21.10 0.57 -3.51
CA LEU A 54 -19.81 1.21 -3.71
C LEU A 54 -18.79 0.18 -4.22
N PRO A 55 -17.85 0.55 -5.09
CA PRO A 55 -17.70 1.82 -5.80
C PRO A 55 -18.85 2.10 -6.79
N ASN A 56 -19.19 3.37 -7.01
CA ASN A 56 -20.26 3.77 -7.93
C ASN A 56 -20.06 5.18 -8.48
N ASP A 57 -20.15 5.34 -9.80
CA ASP A 57 -19.98 6.63 -10.47
C ASP A 57 -21.04 7.68 -10.09
N LEU A 58 -22.17 7.30 -9.50
CA LEU A 58 -23.13 8.25 -8.91
C LEU A 58 -22.57 9.00 -7.69
N ALA A 59 -21.60 8.42 -6.99
CA ALA A 59 -20.87 9.06 -5.90
C ALA A 59 -19.60 9.78 -6.40
N THR A 60 -19.60 10.22 -7.67
CA THR A 60 -18.54 11.02 -8.27
C THR A 60 -19.11 12.30 -8.87
N ILE A 61 -18.26 13.29 -9.08
CA ILE A 61 -18.58 14.51 -9.82
C ILE A 61 -17.70 14.64 -11.06
N TYR A 62 -18.19 15.39 -12.06
CA TYR A 62 -17.41 15.69 -13.25
C TYR A 62 -16.24 16.62 -12.90
N ASP A 63 -15.05 16.25 -13.34
CA ASP A 63 -13.85 17.06 -13.23
C ASP A 63 -13.09 16.98 -14.55
N GLY A 64 -13.21 18.02 -15.39
CA GLY A 64 -12.52 18.07 -16.68
C GLY A 64 -10.98 18.08 -16.57
N THR A 65 -10.45 18.32 -15.36
CA THR A 65 -9.02 18.25 -15.08
C THR A 65 -8.58 16.90 -14.52
N ALA A 66 -9.50 16.00 -14.16
CA ALA A 66 -9.15 14.64 -13.77
C ALA A 66 -8.83 13.76 -15.01
N ALA A 67 -8.02 12.72 -14.87
CA ALA A 67 -7.65 11.88 -16.02
C ALA A 67 -8.82 11.01 -16.51
N THR A 68 -9.70 10.59 -15.61
CA THR A 68 -10.94 9.86 -15.88
C THR A 68 -12.14 10.79 -16.16
N LYS A 69 -11.93 12.10 -16.08
CA LYS A 69 -12.97 13.15 -16.02
C LYS A 69 -13.90 13.06 -14.80
N ARG A 70 -13.53 12.28 -13.78
CA ARG A 70 -14.29 12.08 -12.55
C ARG A 70 -13.43 12.39 -11.34
N ARG A 71 -14.10 12.78 -10.27
CA ARG A 71 -13.51 12.91 -8.94
C ARG A 71 -14.48 12.33 -7.91
N ILE A 72 -13.98 11.56 -6.94
CA ILE A 72 -14.84 11.04 -5.86
C ILE A 72 -15.49 12.21 -5.13
N ASN A 73 -16.76 12.08 -4.78
CA ASN A 73 -17.52 13.09 -4.03
C ASN A 73 -17.77 12.59 -2.61
N ALA A 74 -16.81 12.81 -1.72
CA ALA A 74 -16.89 12.32 -0.35
C ALA A 74 -17.61 13.34 0.55
N SER A 75 -18.48 12.86 1.45
CA SER A 75 -19.13 13.73 2.44
C SER A 75 -18.14 14.23 3.48
N MET A 76 -18.03 15.54 3.66
CA MET A 76 -17.19 16.15 4.71
C MET A 76 -17.83 16.13 6.10
N THR A 77 -19.08 15.66 6.21
CA THR A 77 -19.75 15.47 7.51
C THR A 77 -19.24 14.19 8.12
N ALA A 78 -18.41 14.27 9.15
CA ALA A 78 -17.84 13.12 9.84
C ALA A 78 -17.79 13.36 11.36
N PRO A 79 -18.00 12.32 12.20
CA PRO A 79 -17.87 12.40 13.65
C PRO A 79 -16.50 12.87 14.15
N THR A 80 -15.41 12.54 13.45
CA THR A 80 -14.05 12.89 13.87
C THR A 80 -13.32 13.76 12.86
N ALA A 81 -12.33 14.53 13.35
CA ALA A 81 -11.42 15.27 12.47
C ALA A 81 -10.56 14.34 11.60
N PHE A 82 -10.11 13.23 12.17
CA PHE A 82 -9.34 12.21 11.46
C PHE A 82 -10.09 11.68 10.24
N GLU A 83 -11.36 11.27 10.42
CA GLU A 83 -12.18 10.79 9.32
C GLU A 83 -12.45 11.88 8.28
N ARG A 84 -12.79 13.10 8.72
CA ARG A 84 -13.01 14.23 7.81
C ARG A 84 -11.79 14.50 6.94
N LEU A 85 -10.58 14.52 7.52
CA LEU A 85 -9.33 14.75 6.79
C LEU A 85 -9.04 13.64 5.79
N THR A 86 -9.22 12.38 6.17
CA THR A 86 -9.11 11.24 5.25
C THR A 86 -10.08 11.38 4.07
N ARG A 87 -11.34 11.75 4.34
CA ARG A 87 -12.34 11.98 3.28
C ARG A 87 -11.98 13.15 2.38
N GLN A 88 -11.39 14.24 2.88
CA GLN A 88 -10.89 15.35 2.05
C GLN A 88 -9.84 14.89 1.05
N ARG A 89 -9.01 13.91 1.40
CA ARG A 89 -8.02 13.33 0.49
C ARG A 89 -8.64 12.33 -0.49
N ILE A 90 -9.60 11.52 -0.05
CA ILE A 90 -10.39 10.66 -0.95
C ILE A 90 -11.12 11.50 -2.01
N ASP A 91 -11.66 12.65 -1.62
CA ASP A 91 -12.31 13.61 -2.51
C ASP A 91 -11.37 14.16 -3.59
N GLN A 92 -10.05 13.96 -3.50
CA GLN A 92 -9.08 14.38 -4.53
C GLN A 92 -8.78 13.27 -5.55
N MET A 93 -9.23 12.03 -5.31
CA MET A 93 -8.96 10.91 -6.19
C MET A 93 -9.77 11.00 -7.47
N ASP A 94 -9.13 10.72 -8.61
CA ASP A 94 -9.74 10.74 -9.93
C ASP A 94 -10.52 9.46 -10.26
N GLY A 95 -10.92 8.67 -9.28
CA GLY A 95 -11.67 7.43 -9.48
C GLY A 95 -11.46 6.45 -8.35
N TRP A 96 -12.12 5.30 -8.47
CA TRP A 96 -12.15 4.27 -7.43
C TRP A 96 -10.89 3.40 -7.44
N GLY A 97 -10.60 2.73 -6.32
CA GLY A 97 -9.45 1.83 -6.23
C GLY A 97 -9.59 0.62 -7.17
N VAL A 98 -8.48 0.18 -7.77
CA VAL A 98 -8.43 -1.00 -8.66
C VAL A 98 -8.56 -2.34 -7.91
N TYR A 99 -8.45 -2.31 -6.59
CA TYR A 99 -8.48 -3.48 -5.71
C TYR A 99 -9.40 -3.26 -4.50
N ALA A 100 -10.24 -2.22 -4.56
CA ALA A 100 -11.19 -1.90 -3.50
C ALA A 100 -12.32 -2.95 -3.46
N PRO A 101 -12.82 -3.33 -2.27
CA PRO A 101 -14.02 -4.14 -2.16
C PRO A 101 -15.23 -3.47 -2.85
N ILE A 102 -16.13 -4.30 -3.35
CA ILE A 102 -17.41 -3.90 -3.93
C ILE A 102 -18.50 -4.33 -2.93
N THR A 103 -19.30 -3.37 -2.48
CA THR A 103 -20.36 -3.58 -1.50
C THR A 103 -21.74 -3.28 -2.09
N ILE A 104 -22.74 -4.09 -1.74
CA ILE A 104 -24.14 -3.90 -2.15
C ILE A 104 -25.03 -4.02 -0.91
N PRO A 105 -25.57 -2.90 -0.39
CA PRO A 105 -26.53 -2.95 0.70
C PRO A 105 -27.93 -3.33 0.18
N TRP A 106 -28.67 -4.16 0.92
CA TRP A 106 -29.98 -4.69 0.54
C TRP A 106 -31.08 -4.34 1.54
N THR A 107 -32.31 -4.12 1.04
CA THR A 107 -33.48 -3.78 1.89
C THR A 107 -34.00 -4.96 2.70
N GLY A 108 -33.57 -6.18 2.37
CA GLY A 108 -33.95 -7.42 3.02
C GLY A 108 -32.86 -8.47 2.88
N LEU A 109 -33.05 -9.61 3.54
CA LEU A 109 -32.11 -10.72 3.58
C LEU A 109 -32.03 -11.46 2.24
N LEU A 110 -30.85 -12.01 1.96
CA LEU A 110 -30.55 -12.77 0.74
C LEU A 110 -30.53 -14.28 1.02
N ASP A 111 -30.80 -15.07 -0.02
CA ASP A 111 -30.48 -16.51 -0.02
C ASP A 111 -28.96 -16.70 -0.12
N LEU A 112 -28.31 -16.80 1.04
CA LEU A 112 -26.85 -16.94 1.12
C LEU A 112 -26.37 -18.29 0.60
N GLN A 113 -27.18 -19.36 0.68
CA GLN A 113 -26.81 -20.66 0.13
C GLN A 113 -26.76 -20.61 -1.40
N GLY A 114 -27.72 -19.90 -2.03
CA GLY A 114 -27.68 -19.67 -3.47
C GLY A 114 -26.45 -18.89 -3.95
N ILE A 115 -25.86 -18.04 -3.10
CA ILE A 115 -24.59 -17.36 -3.41
C ILE A 115 -23.42 -18.36 -3.34
N ILE A 116 -23.37 -19.17 -2.28
CA ILE A 116 -22.34 -20.20 -2.08
C ILE A 116 -22.35 -21.20 -3.25
N ASP A 117 -23.51 -21.74 -3.59
CA ASP A 117 -23.68 -22.71 -4.66
C ASP A 117 -23.26 -22.16 -6.04
N ALA A 118 -23.28 -20.83 -6.21
CA ALA A 118 -22.98 -20.15 -7.45
C ALA A 118 -21.54 -19.61 -7.55
N HIS A 119 -20.76 -19.60 -6.47
CA HIS A 119 -19.42 -18.96 -6.45
C HIS A 119 -18.35 -19.78 -5.72
N HIS A 120 -18.70 -20.79 -4.92
CA HIS A 120 -17.73 -21.47 -4.06
C HIS A 120 -17.25 -22.78 -4.69
N GLY A 121 -15.92 -22.97 -4.72
CA GLY A 121 -15.30 -24.23 -5.12
C GLY A 121 -15.39 -24.60 -6.60
N ASP A 122 -15.73 -23.64 -7.46
CA ASP A 122 -15.90 -23.80 -8.92
C ASP A 122 -14.69 -23.31 -9.75
N ASP A 123 -13.59 -22.92 -9.08
CA ASP A 123 -12.40 -22.32 -9.68
C ASP A 123 -12.68 -21.00 -10.43
N TYR A 124 -13.61 -20.19 -9.89
CA TYR A 124 -14.00 -18.88 -10.43
C TYR A 124 -14.55 -18.99 -11.87
N ALA A 125 -15.36 -20.02 -12.10
CA ALA A 125 -16.20 -20.11 -13.28
C ALA A 125 -17.20 -18.93 -13.32
N PHE A 126 -17.75 -18.64 -14.51
CA PHE A 126 -18.62 -17.48 -14.74
C PHE A 126 -20.01 -17.87 -15.28
N ASP A 127 -20.31 -19.16 -15.41
CA ASP A 127 -21.50 -19.63 -16.13
C ASP A 127 -22.80 -19.48 -15.32
N ASN A 128 -22.71 -19.57 -13.99
CA ASN A 128 -23.86 -19.54 -13.09
C ASN A 128 -23.85 -18.39 -12.07
N ASP A 129 -22.86 -17.49 -12.11
CA ASP A 129 -22.71 -16.43 -11.10
C ASP A 129 -23.97 -15.58 -10.93
N VAL A 130 -24.19 -15.19 -9.68
CA VAL A 130 -25.23 -14.25 -9.30
C VAL A 130 -24.84 -12.77 -9.49
N VAL A 131 -23.54 -12.46 -9.52
CA VAL A 131 -22.99 -11.11 -9.72
C VAL A 131 -21.74 -11.15 -10.59
N TYR A 132 -21.62 -10.22 -11.53
CA TYR A 132 -20.43 -10.05 -12.39
C TYR A 132 -19.86 -8.65 -12.28
N VAL A 133 -18.56 -8.51 -12.48
CA VAL A 133 -17.88 -7.23 -12.75
C VAL A 133 -17.29 -7.32 -14.15
N ILE A 134 -17.68 -6.41 -15.05
CA ILE A 134 -17.36 -6.51 -16.48
C ILE A 134 -16.75 -5.21 -16.97
N ASP A 135 -15.62 -5.29 -17.67
CA ASP A 135 -15.04 -4.12 -18.33
C ASP A 135 -15.92 -3.70 -19.52
N ILE A 136 -16.44 -2.47 -19.46
CA ILE A 136 -17.33 -1.91 -20.49
C ILE A 136 -16.69 -0.71 -21.20
N THR A 137 -15.38 -0.51 -21.04
CA THR A 137 -14.66 0.61 -21.64
C THR A 137 -14.35 0.31 -23.11
N PRO A 138 -14.88 1.10 -24.06
CA PRO A 138 -14.62 0.87 -25.47
C PRO A 138 -13.11 0.87 -25.76
N ASN A 139 -12.65 -0.12 -26.54
CA ASN A 139 -11.23 -0.34 -26.89
C ASN A 139 -10.31 -0.73 -25.72
N SER A 140 -10.84 -1.02 -24.53
CA SER A 140 -10.02 -1.64 -23.48
C SER A 140 -9.53 -3.01 -23.94
N PRO A 141 -8.27 -3.41 -23.63
CA PRO A 141 -7.78 -4.75 -23.93
C PRO A 141 -8.60 -5.88 -23.30
N THR A 142 -9.34 -5.57 -22.23
CA THR A 142 -10.20 -6.50 -21.49
C THR A 142 -11.69 -6.22 -21.72
N TYR A 143 -12.05 -5.42 -22.73
CA TYR A 143 -13.44 -5.10 -23.02
C TYR A 143 -14.32 -6.35 -23.15
N GLY A 144 -15.44 -6.35 -22.41
CA GLY A 144 -16.40 -7.44 -22.35
C GLY A 144 -15.99 -8.64 -21.50
N GLN A 145 -14.79 -8.63 -20.90
CA GLN A 145 -14.34 -9.72 -20.04
C GLN A 145 -14.87 -9.56 -18.60
N PRO A 146 -15.35 -10.64 -17.98
CA PRO A 146 -15.62 -10.66 -16.54
C PRO A 146 -14.32 -10.59 -15.74
N HIS A 147 -14.40 -10.00 -14.56
CA HIS A 147 -13.31 -9.90 -13.60
C HIS A 147 -13.55 -10.91 -12.46
N PRO A 148 -12.55 -11.73 -12.09
CA PRO A 148 -12.74 -12.75 -11.06
C PRO A 148 -12.83 -12.13 -9.66
N LEU A 149 -13.77 -12.65 -8.86
CA LEU A 149 -14.12 -12.12 -7.54
C LEU A 149 -13.98 -13.19 -6.45
N ASP A 150 -13.50 -12.78 -5.29
CA ASP A 150 -13.72 -13.51 -4.05
C ASP A 150 -15.05 -13.07 -3.44
N ILE A 151 -15.99 -14.01 -3.35
CA ILE A 151 -17.25 -13.87 -2.63
C ILE A 151 -17.24 -14.91 -1.50
N GLY A 152 -16.17 -14.94 -0.70
CA GLY A 152 -16.06 -15.82 0.46
C GLY A 152 -15.37 -17.16 0.21
N ASN A 153 -14.56 -17.28 -0.85
CA ASN A 153 -13.75 -18.47 -1.12
C ASN A 153 -12.50 -18.59 -0.23
N GLY A 154 -12.26 -17.61 0.66
CA GLY A 154 -11.16 -17.63 1.61
C GLY A 154 -9.85 -17.03 1.09
N ASN A 155 -9.84 -16.35 -0.07
CA ASN A 155 -8.64 -15.66 -0.56
C ASN A 155 -8.28 -14.44 0.29
N PHE A 156 -9.27 -13.85 0.94
CA PHE A 156 -9.13 -12.72 1.86
C PHE A 156 -9.68 -13.10 3.23
N PRO A 157 -8.96 -13.94 3.99
CA PRO A 157 -9.40 -14.30 5.33
C PRO A 157 -9.49 -13.04 6.20
N ALA A 158 -10.55 -12.92 7.00
CA ALA A 158 -10.74 -11.82 7.96
C ALA A 158 -10.36 -12.22 9.40
N VAL A 159 -9.74 -13.39 9.56
CA VAL A 159 -9.43 -13.95 10.89
C VAL A 159 -8.13 -13.40 11.48
N LEU A 160 -8.18 -13.08 12.76
CA LEU A 160 -7.08 -12.65 13.60
C LEU A 160 -6.15 -13.83 13.92
N GLU A 161 -4.85 -13.61 13.78
CA GLU A 161 -3.85 -14.60 14.20
C GLU A 161 -3.73 -14.67 15.74
N LYS A 162 -4.00 -13.57 16.44
CA LYS A 162 -4.05 -13.52 17.91
C LYS A 162 -5.30 -12.75 18.36
N ILE A 163 -6.28 -13.49 18.88
CA ILE A 163 -7.64 -13.00 19.19
C ILE A 163 -7.71 -12.03 20.37
N ASN A 164 -6.83 -12.17 21.36
CA ASN A 164 -6.85 -11.38 22.60
C ASN A 164 -5.74 -10.32 22.63
N HIS A 165 -5.42 -9.72 21.48
CA HIS A 165 -4.24 -8.86 21.34
C HIS A 165 -4.50 -7.36 21.62
N TYR A 166 -5.75 -6.92 21.70
CA TYR A 166 -6.06 -5.49 21.75
C TYR A 166 -6.12 -4.92 23.17
N TRP A 167 -7.11 -5.30 23.99
CA TRP A 167 -7.17 -4.89 25.40
C TRP A 167 -7.63 -6.02 26.32
N ARG A 168 -7.20 -5.98 27.59
CA ARG A 168 -7.51 -7.04 28.57
C ARG A 168 -9.00 -7.10 28.94
N SER A 169 -9.69 -5.96 28.88
CA SER A 169 -11.11 -5.83 29.22
C SER A 169 -12.01 -5.81 27.99
N ASP A 170 -11.53 -6.40 26.89
CA ASP A 170 -12.29 -6.50 25.65
C ASP A 170 -13.45 -7.47 25.81
N SER A 171 -14.67 -6.95 25.72
CA SER A 171 -15.89 -7.77 25.71
C SER A 171 -15.90 -8.72 24.52
N ARG A 172 -15.17 -8.37 23.45
CA ARG A 172 -14.99 -9.16 22.24
C ARG A 172 -13.60 -9.81 22.17
N GLY A 173 -12.85 -9.89 23.28
CA GLY A 173 -11.47 -10.42 23.29
C GLY A 173 -11.33 -11.93 22.97
N ASP A 174 -12.45 -12.63 22.81
CA ASP A 174 -12.52 -14.02 22.38
C ASP A 174 -12.99 -14.19 20.91
N THR A 175 -13.18 -13.09 20.19
CA THR A 175 -13.55 -13.06 18.77
C THR A 175 -12.35 -13.32 17.87
N ILE A 176 -12.56 -14.06 16.78
CA ILE A 176 -11.57 -14.35 15.75
C ILE A 176 -11.55 -13.28 14.65
N SER A 177 -12.38 -12.25 14.70
CA SER A 177 -12.46 -11.19 13.67
C SER A 177 -12.58 -9.83 14.33
N ALA A 178 -11.87 -8.84 13.79
CA ALA A 178 -12.06 -7.43 14.17
C ALA A 178 -13.05 -6.70 13.23
N LEU A 179 -13.57 -7.38 12.20
CA LEU A 179 -14.45 -6.78 11.18
C LEU A 179 -15.89 -7.25 11.26
N PHE A 180 -16.14 -8.40 11.90
CA PHE A 180 -17.43 -9.10 11.83
C PHE A 180 -17.77 -9.65 13.21
N GLU A 181 -19.01 -9.45 13.62
CA GLU A 181 -19.52 -9.88 14.92
C GLU A 181 -19.69 -11.41 15.00
N GLU A 182 -19.54 -11.97 16.20
CA GLU A 182 -19.65 -13.40 16.48
C GLU A 182 -20.52 -13.73 17.71
N HIS A 183 -21.01 -12.73 18.42
CA HIS A 183 -21.94 -12.87 19.53
C HIS A 183 -23.37 -12.67 19.05
N ASP A 184 -24.30 -13.38 19.68
CA ASP A 184 -25.73 -13.16 19.52
C ASP A 184 -26.21 -12.48 20.79
N GLU A 185 -26.66 -11.24 20.66
CA GLU A 185 -27.12 -10.44 21.80
C GLU A 185 -28.62 -10.60 22.08
N ASP A 186 -29.37 -11.18 21.15
CA ASP A 186 -30.80 -11.45 21.28
C ASP A 186 -31.02 -12.73 22.10
N ILE A 187 -30.60 -12.70 23.35
CA ILE A 187 -30.57 -13.86 24.25
C ILE A 187 -31.97 -14.45 24.44
N ASN A 188 -33.00 -13.61 24.30
CA ASN A 188 -34.40 -14.01 24.45
C ASN A 188 -35.15 -14.27 23.13
N GLY A 189 -34.52 -14.01 21.98
CA GLY A 189 -35.04 -14.33 20.65
C GLY A 189 -36.24 -13.48 20.21
N ASN A 190 -36.45 -12.30 20.79
CA ASN A 190 -37.57 -11.42 20.44
C ASN A 190 -37.23 -10.41 19.34
N GLY A 191 -35.97 -10.36 18.91
CA GLY A 191 -35.49 -9.48 17.84
C GLY A 191 -35.49 -7.99 18.22
N LYS A 192 -35.39 -7.66 19.51
CA LYS A 192 -35.28 -6.29 20.04
C LYS A 192 -34.12 -6.22 21.01
N LEU A 193 -33.42 -5.09 20.99
CA LEU A 193 -32.36 -4.80 21.95
C LEU A 193 -32.97 -4.50 23.32
N ASP A 194 -32.97 -5.50 24.22
CA ASP A 194 -33.43 -5.35 25.59
C ASP A 194 -32.31 -4.85 26.53
N PRO A 195 -32.66 -4.23 27.69
CA PRO A 195 -31.65 -3.75 28.63
C PRO A 195 -30.69 -4.85 29.10
N GLY A 196 -29.40 -4.68 28.81
CA GLY A 196 -28.33 -5.62 29.16
C GLY A 196 -27.96 -6.63 28.07
N GLU A 197 -28.63 -6.58 26.92
CA GLU A 197 -28.24 -7.36 25.73
C GLU A 197 -27.13 -6.68 24.94
N ASP A 198 -27.10 -5.35 24.91
CA ASP A 198 -26.03 -4.53 24.32
C ASP A 198 -24.72 -4.68 25.12
N THR A 199 -23.89 -5.67 24.76
CA THR A 199 -22.70 -6.07 25.54
C THR A 199 -21.44 -5.32 25.17
N ASP A 200 -21.42 -4.62 24.04
CA ASP A 200 -20.33 -3.74 23.61
C ASP A 200 -20.70 -2.25 23.52
N LEU A 201 -21.97 -1.91 23.80
CA LEU A 201 -22.49 -0.55 23.98
C LEU A 201 -22.55 0.27 22.69
N ASP A 202 -22.73 -0.37 21.54
CA ASP A 202 -22.85 0.29 20.25
C ASP A 202 -24.30 0.67 19.89
N GLY A 203 -25.28 0.13 20.64
CA GLY A 203 -26.70 0.39 20.48
C GLY A 203 -27.38 -0.44 19.37
N VAL A 204 -26.73 -1.50 18.90
CA VAL A 204 -27.22 -2.45 17.91
C VAL A 204 -27.56 -3.78 18.59
N LEU A 205 -28.50 -4.54 18.01
CA LEU A 205 -28.76 -5.92 18.43
C LEU A 205 -27.94 -6.86 17.58
N ASP A 206 -26.82 -7.30 18.11
CA ASP A 206 -25.84 -8.08 17.36
C ASP A 206 -26.30 -9.49 17.02
N LYS A 207 -25.87 -9.91 15.82
CA LYS A 207 -26.02 -11.28 15.33
C LYS A 207 -24.69 -11.81 14.80
N PRO A 208 -24.36 -13.08 15.09
CA PRO A 208 -23.10 -13.65 14.64
C PRO A 208 -23.08 -13.74 13.11
N ASN A 209 -21.98 -13.27 12.51
CA ASN A 209 -21.79 -13.24 11.06
C ASN A 209 -21.30 -14.59 10.51
N TYR A 210 -21.95 -15.67 10.93
CA TYR A 210 -21.66 -17.04 10.47
C TYR A 210 -22.57 -17.47 9.32
N LEU A 211 -22.13 -18.50 8.60
CA LEU A 211 -22.88 -19.20 7.56
C LEU A 211 -24.28 -19.62 8.06
N PRO A 212 -25.30 -19.66 7.17
CA PRO A 212 -26.65 -20.08 7.54
C PRO A 212 -26.67 -21.41 8.30
N GLY A 213 -27.41 -21.44 9.42
CA GLY A 213 -27.55 -22.64 10.24
C GLY A 213 -26.36 -22.96 11.15
N VAL A 214 -25.34 -22.10 11.21
CA VAL A 214 -24.23 -22.21 12.15
C VAL A 214 -24.36 -21.16 13.25
N SER A 215 -24.28 -21.60 14.50
CA SER A 215 -24.22 -20.73 15.67
C SER A 215 -22.90 -20.88 16.42
N ARG A 216 -22.61 -19.92 17.30
CA ARG A 216 -21.48 -20.01 18.24
C ARG A 216 -21.56 -21.24 19.15
N ALA A 217 -22.78 -21.71 19.45
CA ALA A 217 -22.99 -22.93 20.22
C ALA A 217 -22.53 -24.19 19.45
N ASP A 218 -22.67 -24.20 18.12
CA ASP A 218 -22.26 -25.32 17.26
C ASP A 218 -20.74 -25.39 17.10
N THR A 219 -20.10 -24.23 16.99
CA THR A 219 -18.64 -24.13 16.83
C THR A 219 -17.91 -24.25 18.16
N GLY A 220 -18.51 -23.79 19.26
CA GLY A 220 -17.90 -23.77 20.58
C GLY A 220 -16.56 -23.03 20.58
N SER A 221 -15.55 -23.58 21.25
CA SER A 221 -14.18 -23.05 21.30
C SER A 221 -13.28 -23.52 20.14
N ASP A 222 -13.83 -24.23 19.15
CA ASP A 222 -13.06 -24.71 17.99
C ASP A 222 -12.82 -23.56 17.00
N LEU A 223 -11.61 -22.99 17.05
CA LEU A 223 -11.24 -21.85 16.23
C LEU A 223 -11.25 -22.15 14.72
N VAL A 224 -10.98 -23.40 14.32
CA VAL A 224 -10.99 -23.79 12.90
C VAL A 224 -12.43 -23.77 12.40
N LYS A 225 -13.36 -24.39 13.12
CA LYS A 225 -14.78 -24.35 12.75
C LYS A 225 -15.34 -22.94 12.72
N ARG A 226 -14.95 -22.08 13.66
CA ARG A 226 -15.34 -20.66 13.66
C ARG A 226 -14.82 -19.95 12.42
N ALA A 227 -13.55 -20.15 12.07
CA ALA A 227 -12.94 -19.55 10.89
C ALA A 227 -13.63 -20.02 9.59
N ASP A 228 -13.87 -21.32 9.46
CA ASP A 228 -14.54 -21.91 8.28
C ASP A 228 -16.01 -21.47 8.15
N SER A 229 -16.63 -21.07 9.27
CA SER A 229 -18.03 -20.64 9.31
C SER A 229 -18.22 -19.13 9.19
N LEU A 230 -17.14 -18.33 9.32
CA LEU A 230 -17.22 -16.87 9.27
C LEU A 230 -17.47 -16.39 7.85
N MET A 231 -18.55 -15.62 7.65
CA MET A 231 -18.84 -15.02 6.36
C MET A 231 -18.01 -13.76 6.16
N THR A 232 -17.19 -13.74 5.11
CA THR A 232 -16.47 -12.54 4.68
C THR A 232 -17.13 -11.84 3.49
N PHE A 233 -18.17 -12.46 2.92
CA PHE A 233 -18.87 -12.00 1.72
C PHE A 233 -20.25 -11.39 2.01
N TYR A 234 -20.73 -11.47 3.24
CA TYR A 234 -21.99 -10.85 3.64
C TYR A 234 -21.87 -10.35 5.07
N GLU A 235 -22.35 -9.13 5.32
CA GLU A 235 -22.41 -8.50 6.63
C GLU A 235 -23.90 -8.40 7.03
N ARG A 236 -24.29 -9.15 8.08
CA ARG A 236 -25.69 -9.37 8.48
C ARG A 236 -26.36 -8.13 9.07
N GLU A 237 -25.65 -7.32 9.82
CA GLU A 237 -26.21 -6.17 10.51
C GLU A 237 -26.78 -5.14 9.51
N THR A 238 -25.99 -4.84 8.47
CA THR A 238 -26.37 -3.87 7.43
C THR A 238 -27.03 -4.49 6.21
N ASN A 239 -27.07 -5.83 6.13
CA ASN A 239 -27.49 -6.61 4.96
C ASN A 239 -26.69 -6.27 3.71
N THR A 240 -25.36 -6.36 3.82
CA THR A 240 -24.45 -5.92 2.77
C THR A 240 -23.68 -7.10 2.18
N LEU A 241 -23.88 -7.35 0.88
CA LEU A 241 -23.02 -8.26 0.10
C LEU A 241 -21.67 -7.58 -0.15
N ILE A 242 -20.58 -8.30 0.09
CA ILE A 242 -19.19 -7.85 -0.06
C ILE A 242 -18.49 -8.77 -1.06
N MET A 243 -17.82 -8.18 -2.04
CA MET A 243 -17.07 -8.90 -3.06
C MET A 243 -15.69 -8.26 -3.22
N ARG A 244 -14.67 -9.06 -3.50
CA ARG A 244 -13.30 -8.56 -3.63
C ARG A 244 -12.67 -8.97 -4.96
N PRO A 245 -12.13 -8.02 -5.74
CA PRO A 245 -11.35 -8.36 -6.93
C PRO A 245 -10.16 -9.26 -6.56
N LEU A 246 -9.99 -10.41 -7.22
CA LEU A 246 -8.85 -11.33 -6.95
C LEU A 246 -7.53 -10.82 -7.52
N VAL A 247 -7.61 -10.04 -8.59
CA VAL A 247 -6.48 -9.36 -9.21
C VAL A 247 -6.81 -7.87 -9.37
N PRO A 248 -5.83 -6.96 -9.35
CA PRO A 248 -6.09 -5.55 -9.61
C PRO A 248 -6.77 -5.34 -10.97
N MET A 249 -7.87 -4.58 -10.96
CA MET A 249 -8.51 -4.08 -12.18
C MET A 249 -7.59 -3.10 -12.93
N ARG A 250 -7.88 -2.84 -14.20
CA ARG A 250 -7.14 -1.84 -14.98
C ARG A 250 -7.45 -0.45 -14.45
N GLU A 251 -6.44 0.43 -14.41
CA GLU A 251 -6.62 1.86 -14.10
C GLU A 251 -7.37 2.59 -15.22
N GLN A 252 -8.12 3.63 -14.86
CA GLN A 252 -8.86 4.48 -15.81
C GLN A 252 -9.86 3.71 -16.69
N THR A 253 -10.41 2.64 -16.16
CA THR A 253 -11.35 1.76 -16.85
C THR A 253 -12.70 1.83 -16.15
N THR A 254 -13.76 2.00 -16.93
CA THR A 254 -15.14 1.88 -16.49
C THR A 254 -15.58 0.42 -16.52
N TYR A 255 -16.08 -0.04 -15.38
CA TYR A 255 -16.64 -1.37 -15.17
C TYR A 255 -18.14 -1.27 -14.90
N ALA A 256 -18.88 -2.28 -15.33
CA ALA A 256 -20.26 -2.52 -14.94
C ALA A 256 -20.30 -3.62 -13.89
N VAL A 257 -20.99 -3.37 -12.78
CA VAL A 257 -21.41 -4.46 -11.89
C VAL A 257 -22.79 -4.91 -12.31
N VAL A 258 -22.99 -6.21 -12.50
CA VAL A 258 -24.22 -6.81 -13.01
C VAL A 258 -24.73 -7.80 -11.98
N VAL A 259 -25.82 -7.46 -11.30
CA VAL A 259 -26.56 -8.38 -10.44
C VAL A 259 -27.61 -9.07 -11.28
N THR A 260 -27.59 -10.40 -11.30
CA THR A 260 -28.54 -11.20 -12.07
C THR A 260 -29.78 -11.53 -11.26
N ARG A 261 -30.84 -11.94 -11.94
CA ARG A 261 -32.06 -12.50 -11.32
C ARG A 261 -31.82 -13.89 -10.70
N ARG A 262 -30.63 -14.47 -10.83
CA ARG A 262 -30.24 -15.68 -10.11
C ARG A 262 -30.04 -15.39 -8.63
N LEU A 263 -29.63 -14.16 -8.25
CA LEU A 263 -29.60 -13.73 -6.86
C LEU A 263 -31.03 -13.67 -6.30
N LYS A 264 -31.29 -14.39 -5.21
CA LYS A 264 -32.60 -14.49 -4.57
C LYS A 264 -32.64 -13.86 -3.19
N ASP A 265 -33.83 -13.44 -2.78
CA ASP A 265 -34.14 -13.22 -1.37
C ASP A 265 -34.33 -14.54 -0.62
N GLU A 266 -34.41 -14.49 0.72
CA GLU A 266 -34.65 -15.68 1.56
C GLU A 266 -35.97 -16.42 1.24
N GLN A 267 -36.89 -15.80 0.51
CA GLN A 267 -38.14 -16.43 0.06
C GLN A 267 -38.01 -17.05 -1.34
N GLY A 268 -36.81 -17.06 -1.94
CA GLY A 268 -36.52 -17.63 -3.24
C GLY A 268 -36.92 -16.75 -4.44
N ASN A 269 -37.36 -15.51 -4.21
CA ASN A 269 -37.73 -14.58 -5.29
C ASN A 269 -36.50 -13.82 -5.79
N PRO A 270 -36.42 -13.48 -7.10
CA PRO A 270 -35.34 -12.63 -7.60
C PRO A 270 -35.30 -11.28 -6.89
N VAL A 271 -34.09 -10.82 -6.56
CA VAL A 271 -33.88 -9.43 -6.13
C VAL A 271 -34.14 -8.45 -7.28
N GLY A 272 -34.22 -7.15 -6.97
CA GLY A 272 -34.52 -6.13 -7.99
C GLY A 272 -33.87 -4.77 -7.78
N SER A 273 -34.24 -3.85 -8.68
CA SER A 273 -33.77 -2.47 -8.65
C SER A 273 -34.67 -1.57 -7.81
N PRO A 274 -34.11 -0.60 -7.08
CA PRO A 274 -34.90 0.46 -6.41
C PRO A 274 -35.48 1.47 -7.40
N TYR A 275 -35.16 1.36 -8.71
CA TYR A 275 -35.65 2.26 -9.75
C TYR A 275 -36.64 1.55 -10.69
N PRO A 276 -37.43 2.30 -11.49
CA PRO A 276 -38.25 1.72 -12.58
C PRO A 276 -37.47 1.04 -13.71
N TRP A 277 -36.15 1.19 -13.70
CA TRP A 277 -35.19 0.63 -14.66
C TRP A 277 -34.16 -0.19 -13.90
N VAL A 278 -33.46 -1.11 -14.55
CA VAL A 278 -32.41 -1.93 -13.90
C VAL A 278 -31.20 -1.12 -13.42
N HIS A 279 -31.16 0.21 -13.58
CA HIS A 279 -30.07 1.09 -13.19
C HIS A 279 -30.59 2.52 -12.96
N HIS A 280 -29.77 3.39 -12.35
CA HIS A 280 -30.07 4.82 -12.26
C HIS A 280 -29.92 5.51 -13.63
N LEU A 281 -30.83 6.44 -13.98
CA LEU A 281 -30.85 7.08 -15.31
C LEU A 281 -29.56 7.86 -15.64
N GLY A 282 -28.86 8.38 -14.64
CA GLY A 282 -27.57 9.06 -14.80
C GLY A 282 -26.43 8.18 -15.32
N GLN A 283 -26.59 6.85 -15.35
CA GLN A 283 -25.60 5.90 -15.84
C GLN A 283 -25.98 5.24 -17.17
N THR A 284 -27.09 5.66 -17.79
CA THR A 284 -27.61 5.08 -19.04
C THR A 284 -26.53 4.99 -20.12
N ASP A 285 -25.80 6.08 -20.37
CA ASP A 285 -24.82 6.10 -21.45
C ASP A 285 -23.64 5.16 -21.21
N ALA A 286 -23.14 5.09 -19.98
CA ALA A 286 -22.04 4.22 -19.60
C ALA A 286 -22.41 2.73 -19.74
N LEU A 287 -23.67 2.37 -19.43
CA LEU A 287 -24.13 0.99 -19.40
C LEU A 287 -24.65 0.47 -20.75
N LYS A 288 -24.83 1.33 -21.77
CA LYS A 288 -25.27 0.93 -23.13
C LYS A 288 -24.51 -0.28 -23.72
N PRO A 289 -23.17 -0.37 -23.59
CA PRO A 289 -22.40 -1.48 -24.17
C PRO A 289 -22.78 -2.85 -23.60
N LEU A 290 -23.33 -2.90 -22.39
CA LEU A 290 -23.59 -4.15 -21.68
C LEU A 290 -24.57 -5.07 -22.43
N LYS A 291 -25.52 -4.49 -23.19
CA LYS A 291 -26.44 -5.30 -24.01
C LYS A 291 -25.72 -6.12 -25.08
N GLU A 292 -24.72 -5.54 -25.73
CA GLU A 292 -23.90 -6.24 -26.72
C GLU A 292 -22.98 -7.25 -26.02
N VAL A 293 -22.31 -6.81 -24.95
CA VAL A 293 -21.34 -7.62 -24.21
C VAL A 293 -21.99 -8.93 -23.71
N LEU A 294 -23.12 -8.85 -23.01
CA LEU A 294 -23.80 -10.04 -22.49
C LEU A 294 -24.29 -10.97 -23.60
N SER A 295 -24.82 -10.43 -24.71
CA SER A 295 -25.34 -11.26 -25.81
C SER A 295 -24.23 -11.85 -26.71
N SER A 296 -23.01 -11.33 -26.66
CA SER A 296 -21.90 -11.77 -27.52
C SER A 296 -21.06 -12.89 -26.95
N GLY A 297 -21.07 -13.08 -25.62
CA GLY A 297 -20.15 -13.98 -24.92
C GLY A 297 -20.86 -15.20 -24.32
N THR A 298 -20.34 -16.40 -24.58
CA THR A 298 -20.77 -17.62 -23.87
C THR A 298 -20.23 -17.69 -22.43
N GLN A 299 -19.25 -16.83 -22.09
CA GLN A 299 -18.60 -16.79 -20.78
C GLN A 299 -19.55 -16.47 -19.61
N PHE A 300 -20.75 -15.95 -19.87
CA PHE A 300 -21.75 -15.64 -18.83
C PHE A 300 -22.83 -16.73 -18.69
N GLY A 301 -22.56 -17.93 -19.21
CA GLY A 301 -23.52 -19.05 -19.19
C GLY A 301 -24.84 -18.75 -19.89
N GLY A 302 -24.79 -17.99 -20.99
CA GLY A 302 -25.96 -17.62 -21.77
C GLY A 302 -26.83 -16.50 -21.17
N LEU A 303 -26.32 -15.75 -20.18
CA LEU A 303 -26.99 -14.59 -19.60
C LEU A 303 -27.35 -13.56 -20.68
N ASN A 304 -28.61 -13.12 -20.71
CA ASN A 304 -29.05 -12.01 -21.54
C ASN A 304 -29.36 -10.79 -20.68
N PHE A 305 -29.52 -9.63 -21.34
CA PHE A 305 -29.86 -8.40 -20.62
C PHE A 305 -31.21 -8.49 -19.87
N GLU A 306 -32.12 -9.36 -20.33
CA GLU A 306 -33.38 -9.62 -19.63
C GLU A 306 -33.18 -10.32 -18.29
N ASP A 307 -32.05 -10.99 -18.06
CA ASP A 307 -31.74 -11.68 -16.82
C ASP A 307 -31.12 -10.77 -15.76
N VAL A 308 -30.88 -9.50 -16.08
CA VAL A 308 -30.33 -8.50 -15.16
C VAL A 308 -31.41 -8.03 -14.18
N ALA A 309 -31.10 -8.10 -12.89
CA ALA A 309 -31.91 -7.56 -11.80
C ALA A 309 -31.55 -6.10 -11.50
N PHE A 310 -30.25 -5.81 -11.43
CA PHE A 310 -29.72 -4.47 -11.20
C PHE A 310 -28.31 -4.32 -11.78
N THR A 311 -27.93 -3.13 -12.24
CA THR A 311 -26.58 -2.84 -12.70
C THR A 311 -26.21 -1.37 -12.50
N TRP A 312 -24.92 -1.09 -12.29
CA TRP A 312 -24.37 0.24 -12.20
C TRP A 312 -22.93 0.27 -12.73
N SER A 313 -22.40 1.46 -13.00
CA SER A 313 -21.02 1.64 -13.42
C SER A 313 -20.14 2.23 -12.32
N PHE A 314 -18.86 1.89 -12.33
CA PHE A 314 -17.83 2.64 -11.62
C PHE A 314 -16.57 2.74 -12.46
N THR A 315 -15.80 3.80 -12.29
CA THR A 315 -14.54 4.03 -13.02
C THR A 315 -13.34 4.00 -12.07
N THR A 316 -12.35 3.15 -12.35
CA THR A 316 -11.12 3.08 -11.57
C THR A 316 -10.24 4.32 -11.81
N GLY A 317 -9.55 4.78 -10.77
CA GLY A 317 -8.67 5.95 -10.82
C GLY A 317 -7.28 5.66 -11.37
N SER A 318 -6.44 6.69 -11.36
CA SER A 318 -5.00 6.62 -11.63
C SER A 318 -4.25 6.21 -10.37
N ILE A 319 -3.63 5.02 -10.35
CA ILE A 319 -2.93 4.48 -9.19
C ILE A 319 -1.41 4.62 -9.34
N THR A 320 -0.89 4.29 -10.52
CA THR A 320 0.57 4.26 -10.79
C THR A 320 1.08 5.50 -11.51
N LYS A 321 0.22 6.29 -12.16
CA LYS A 321 0.66 7.39 -13.04
C LYS A 321 1.53 8.45 -12.36
N GLU A 322 1.24 8.76 -11.10
CA GLU A 322 2.03 9.75 -10.35
C GLU A 322 3.46 9.29 -10.11
N ILE A 323 3.65 8.07 -9.60
CA ILE A 323 4.99 7.53 -9.36
C ILE A 323 5.74 7.25 -10.66
N VAL A 324 5.03 6.87 -11.73
CA VAL A 324 5.61 6.77 -13.08
C VAL A 324 6.10 8.13 -13.57
N ALA A 325 5.33 9.21 -13.38
CA ALA A 325 5.76 10.56 -13.75
C ALA A 325 7.01 11.00 -12.97
N VAL A 326 7.12 10.65 -11.68
CA VAL A 326 8.30 10.92 -10.85
C VAL A 326 9.51 10.11 -11.32
N ARG A 327 9.35 8.81 -11.60
CA ARG A 327 10.40 7.97 -12.19
C ARG A 327 10.90 8.55 -13.50
N ASP A 328 9.99 8.89 -14.41
CA ASP A 328 10.36 9.49 -15.69
C ASP A 328 11.09 10.81 -15.47
N GLY A 329 10.69 11.58 -14.46
CA GLY A 329 11.37 12.80 -14.00
C GLY A 329 12.80 12.58 -13.52
N LEU A 330 13.08 11.54 -12.73
CA LEU A 330 14.44 11.13 -12.33
C LEU A 330 15.34 10.88 -13.56
N TYR A 331 14.76 10.36 -14.64
CA TYR A 331 15.45 10.12 -15.91
C TYR A 331 15.40 11.29 -16.89
N GLY A 332 14.90 12.46 -16.48
CA GLY A 332 14.90 13.70 -17.26
C GLY A 332 13.75 13.84 -18.26
N TYR A 333 12.65 13.10 -18.08
CA TYR A 333 11.50 13.09 -18.98
C TYR A 333 10.23 13.67 -18.32
N GLY A 334 9.27 14.03 -19.17
CA GLY A 334 7.91 14.42 -18.74
C GLY A 334 7.84 15.72 -17.94
N VAL A 335 6.72 15.89 -17.23
CA VAL A 335 6.43 17.08 -16.41
C VAL A 335 7.44 17.24 -15.26
N GLN A 336 7.91 16.13 -14.70
CA GLN A 336 8.81 16.09 -13.56
C GLN A 336 10.30 16.08 -13.94
N ARG A 337 10.67 16.38 -15.20
CA ARG A 337 12.07 16.33 -15.67
C ARG A 337 13.07 17.16 -14.86
N HIS A 338 12.61 18.19 -14.14
CA HIS A 338 13.46 19.00 -13.26
C HIS A 338 14.04 18.20 -12.09
N ILE A 339 13.38 17.10 -11.69
CA ILE A 339 13.86 16.22 -10.63
C ILE A 339 15.26 15.66 -10.96
N ALA A 340 15.56 15.38 -12.23
CA ALA A 340 16.90 14.91 -12.63
C ALA A 340 18.03 15.90 -12.31
N GLU A 341 17.74 17.21 -12.33
CA GLU A 341 18.67 18.29 -12.01
C GLU A 341 18.72 18.54 -10.50
N GLU A 342 17.57 18.49 -9.82
CA GLU A 342 17.43 18.76 -8.39
C GLU A 342 17.83 17.58 -7.48
N ALA A 343 17.90 16.37 -8.03
CA ALA A 343 18.48 15.19 -7.39
C ALA A 343 19.72 14.71 -8.16
N PRO A 344 20.91 15.32 -7.93
CA PRO A 344 22.12 14.93 -8.63
C PRO A 344 22.55 13.50 -8.24
N VAL A 345 23.32 12.86 -9.11
CA VAL A 345 23.88 11.52 -8.87
C VAL A 345 25.22 11.56 -8.12
N ASP A 346 25.47 12.64 -7.39
CA ASP A 346 26.68 12.82 -6.60
C ASP A 346 26.61 11.97 -5.32
N VAL A 347 27.77 11.50 -4.88
CA VAL A 347 27.91 10.72 -3.65
C VAL A 347 29.00 11.35 -2.79
N GLU A 348 28.75 11.38 -1.50
CA GLU A 348 29.73 11.64 -0.47
C GLU A 348 30.13 10.31 0.18
N LEU A 349 31.39 9.89 0.03
CA LEU A 349 31.91 8.71 0.74
C LEU A 349 32.25 9.08 2.18
N ASN A 350 31.88 8.20 3.12
CA ASN A 350 32.20 8.41 4.52
C ASN A 350 33.62 7.90 4.82
N LEU A 351 34.35 8.64 5.66
CA LEU A 351 35.55 8.11 6.30
C LEU A 351 35.15 6.94 7.20
N LEU A 352 35.92 5.86 7.18
CA LEU A 352 35.74 4.68 8.03
C LEU A 352 36.86 4.50 9.04
N GLN A 353 38.03 5.08 8.75
CA GLN A 353 39.22 4.99 9.59
C GLN A 353 39.64 6.39 10.04
N ASP A 354 40.23 6.48 11.23
CA ASP A 354 40.66 7.77 11.79
C ASP A 354 42.04 8.18 11.24
N GLU A 355 42.83 7.20 10.81
CA GLU A 355 44.16 7.38 10.22
C GLU A 355 44.30 6.56 8.93
N THR A 356 45.26 6.94 8.08
CA THR A 356 45.52 6.23 6.82
C THR A 356 46.00 4.81 7.12
N PRO A 357 45.28 3.77 6.65
CA PRO A 357 45.64 2.39 6.91
C PRO A 357 46.95 1.99 6.24
N SER A 358 47.65 1.03 6.83
CA SER A 358 48.85 0.41 6.25
C SER A 358 48.59 -0.93 5.57
N LYS A 359 47.34 -1.42 5.62
CA LYS A 359 46.95 -2.73 5.07
C LYS A 359 46.57 -2.62 3.58
N PRO A 360 46.88 -3.63 2.76
CA PRO A 360 46.40 -3.70 1.38
C PRO A 360 44.86 -3.68 1.32
N TYR A 361 44.30 -3.04 0.28
CA TYR A 361 42.86 -2.92 0.03
C TYR A 361 42.06 -2.16 1.10
N GLU A 362 42.74 -1.40 1.95
CA GLU A 362 42.14 -0.46 2.87
C GLU A 362 42.56 0.96 2.50
N SER A 363 41.62 1.88 2.64
CA SER A 363 41.83 3.33 2.52
C SER A 363 41.13 4.03 3.68
N LEU A 364 41.18 5.36 3.73
CA LEU A 364 40.35 6.11 4.66
C LEU A 364 38.84 5.86 4.46
N TYR A 365 38.42 5.40 3.28
CA TYR A 365 37.02 5.21 2.89
C TYR A 365 36.58 3.74 2.81
N THR A 366 37.52 2.80 2.84
CA THR A 366 37.26 1.37 2.70
C THR A 366 37.79 0.56 3.88
N LEU A 367 37.05 -0.46 4.26
CA LEU A 367 37.37 -1.34 5.37
C LEU A 367 37.40 -2.80 4.91
N SER A 368 38.53 -3.50 5.07
CA SER A 368 38.65 -4.90 4.63
C SER A 368 37.69 -5.83 5.38
N GLY A 369 37.32 -6.94 4.74
CA GLY A 369 36.51 -7.99 5.37
C GLY A 369 37.15 -8.56 6.65
N GLU A 370 38.49 -8.66 6.69
CA GLU A 370 39.24 -9.10 7.87
C GLU A 370 39.11 -8.13 9.04
N THR A 371 39.35 -6.84 8.79
CA THR A 371 39.24 -5.81 9.83
C THR A 371 37.80 -5.69 10.30
N PHE A 372 36.83 -5.71 9.39
CA PHE A 372 35.42 -5.70 9.74
C PHE A 372 35.02 -6.92 10.58
N SER A 373 35.48 -8.13 10.23
CA SER A 373 35.19 -9.35 11.00
C SER A 373 35.75 -9.28 12.43
N MET A 374 36.94 -8.71 12.60
CA MET A 374 37.55 -8.48 13.92
C MET A 374 36.71 -7.50 14.75
N LEU A 375 36.32 -6.37 14.17
CA LEU A 375 35.48 -5.36 14.81
C LEU A 375 34.09 -5.90 15.17
N LEU A 376 33.44 -6.62 14.25
CA LEU A 376 32.14 -7.24 14.48
C LEU A 376 32.16 -8.20 15.67
N LYS A 377 33.25 -8.98 15.85
CA LYS A 377 33.41 -9.88 16.99
C LYS A 377 33.56 -9.12 18.31
N LEU A 378 34.23 -7.98 18.32
CA LEU A 378 34.34 -7.13 19.51
C LEU A 378 33.00 -6.50 19.88
N VAL A 379 32.29 -5.93 18.90
CA VAL A 379 30.96 -5.35 19.14
C VAL A 379 29.95 -6.44 19.55
N ALA A 380 30.05 -7.66 19.01
CA ALA A 380 29.20 -8.77 19.46
C ALA A 380 29.45 -9.16 20.92
N GLN A 381 30.64 -8.94 21.48
CA GLN A 381 30.94 -9.20 22.89
C GLN A 381 30.27 -8.20 23.85
N THR A 382 29.93 -6.99 23.37
CA THR A 382 29.22 -6.00 24.18
C THR A 382 27.71 -6.28 24.26
N GLY A 383 27.21 -7.20 23.43
CA GLY A 383 25.79 -7.51 23.32
C GLY A 383 25.01 -6.62 22.34
N LEU A 384 25.66 -5.62 21.72
CA LEU A 384 25.03 -4.70 20.76
C LEU A 384 24.62 -5.37 19.45
N VAL A 385 25.34 -6.42 19.03
CA VAL A 385 25.07 -7.13 17.77
C VAL A 385 24.97 -8.63 18.04
N ASN A 386 23.87 -9.23 17.58
CA ASN A 386 23.67 -10.68 17.66
C ASN A 386 24.09 -11.36 16.35
N ILE A 387 25.23 -12.05 16.36
CA ILE A 387 25.74 -12.84 15.23
C ILE A 387 25.26 -14.31 15.24
N GLY A 388 24.22 -14.62 16.02
CA GLY A 388 23.64 -15.94 16.18
C GLY A 388 24.46 -16.89 17.06
N THR A 389 24.04 -18.14 17.12
CA THR A 389 24.67 -19.21 17.93
C THR A 389 24.88 -20.48 17.12
N GLY A 390 25.74 -21.37 17.63
CA GLY A 390 25.96 -22.72 17.08
C GLY A 390 26.39 -22.73 15.60
N THR A 391 25.76 -23.61 14.82
CA THR A 391 26.10 -23.83 13.40
C THR A 391 25.77 -22.63 12.51
N LYS A 392 24.75 -21.82 12.86
CA LYS A 392 24.41 -20.60 12.10
C LYS A 392 25.52 -19.56 12.22
N LYS A 393 25.99 -19.30 13.45
CA LYS A 393 27.13 -18.41 13.70
C LYS A 393 28.39 -18.88 12.96
N ALA A 394 28.74 -20.17 13.09
CA ALA A 394 29.93 -20.71 12.45
C ALA A 394 29.89 -20.58 10.91
N ARG A 395 28.72 -20.78 10.30
CA ARG A 395 28.52 -20.59 8.85
C ARG A 395 28.68 -19.12 8.43
N PHE A 396 28.08 -18.21 9.20
CA PHE A 396 28.21 -16.78 8.96
C PHE A 396 29.66 -16.29 9.11
N GLU A 397 30.35 -16.68 10.17
CA GLU A 397 31.76 -16.32 10.35
C GLU A 397 32.65 -16.89 9.24
N ALA A 398 32.35 -18.11 8.77
CA ALA A 398 33.08 -18.74 7.66
C ALA A 398 32.83 -18.06 6.31
N SER A 399 31.67 -17.41 6.10
CA SER A 399 31.38 -16.68 4.86
C SER A 399 32.04 -15.30 4.81
N LEU A 400 32.39 -14.69 5.95
CA LEU A 400 33.05 -13.37 5.98
C LEU A 400 34.37 -13.30 5.20
N LYS A 401 35.06 -14.44 5.02
CA LYS A 401 36.29 -14.49 4.20
C LYS A 401 36.09 -14.14 2.72
N TYR A 402 34.86 -14.20 2.22
CA TYR A 402 34.54 -13.85 0.82
C TYR A 402 34.32 -12.34 0.62
N VAL A 403 34.26 -11.57 1.71
CA VAL A 403 34.17 -10.12 1.68
C VAL A 403 35.56 -9.56 1.38
N GLY A 404 35.64 -8.71 0.35
CA GLY A 404 36.82 -7.91 0.04
C GLY A 404 36.87 -6.71 0.97
N TYR A 405 35.91 -5.80 0.81
CA TYR A 405 35.83 -4.58 1.61
C TYR A 405 34.38 -4.06 1.75
N HIS A 406 34.20 -3.16 2.71
CA HIS A 406 32.99 -2.41 2.96
C HIS A 406 33.18 -0.92 2.63
N LEU A 407 32.10 -0.28 2.20
CA LEU A 407 32.02 1.13 1.87
C LEU A 407 30.74 1.73 2.47
N PHE A 408 30.82 2.95 2.98
CA PHE A 408 29.67 3.75 3.38
C PHE A 408 29.66 5.06 2.62
N GLY A 409 28.47 5.54 2.31
CA GLY A 409 28.32 6.85 1.70
C GLY A 409 26.91 7.38 1.82
N THR A 410 26.74 8.57 1.26
CA THR A 410 25.47 9.29 1.22
C THR A 410 25.23 9.79 -0.19
N PHE A 411 23.98 9.73 -0.65
CA PHE A 411 23.52 10.37 -1.88
C PHE A 411 22.26 11.18 -1.60
N THR A 412 21.97 12.16 -2.46
CA THR A 412 20.78 13.00 -2.32
C THR A 412 19.60 12.40 -3.08
N THR A 413 18.45 12.30 -2.41
CA THR A 413 17.16 11.88 -2.98
C THR A 413 16.18 13.05 -3.08
N PRO A 414 15.28 13.08 -4.08
CA PRO A 414 14.23 14.09 -4.15
C PRO A 414 13.04 13.66 -3.29
N ARG A 415 12.92 14.22 -2.07
CA ARG A 415 11.70 14.06 -1.29
C ARG A 415 10.59 14.96 -1.81
N LEU A 416 9.38 14.43 -1.97
CA LEU A 416 8.26 15.12 -2.64
C LEU A 416 7.13 15.57 -1.71
N TYR A 417 7.40 15.66 -0.42
CA TYR A 417 6.49 16.25 0.56
C TYR A 417 7.31 17.08 1.54
N PRO A 418 6.74 18.06 2.27
CA PRO A 418 7.42 18.73 3.38
C PRO A 418 7.35 17.88 4.66
N LYS A 419 8.40 17.95 5.50
CA LYS A 419 8.44 17.33 6.85
C LYS A 419 8.14 18.37 7.93
N LYS A 420 8.48 19.63 7.65
CA LYS A 420 8.38 20.74 8.59
C LYS A 420 7.70 21.95 7.96
N ASP A 421 7.08 22.77 8.80
CA ASP A 421 6.50 24.06 8.42
C ASP A 421 7.57 25.16 8.31
N ALA A 422 7.12 26.39 8.00
CA ALA A 422 8.01 27.55 7.88
C ALA A 422 8.62 28.02 9.23
N GLN A 423 8.21 27.44 10.36
CA GLN A 423 8.76 27.69 11.69
C GLN A 423 9.65 26.52 12.18
N ASP A 424 10.04 25.61 11.28
CA ASP A 424 10.84 24.42 11.56
C ASP A 424 10.18 23.40 12.51
N ARG A 425 8.84 23.43 12.61
CA ARG A 425 8.08 22.44 13.38
C ARG A 425 7.63 21.30 12.48
N TYR A 426 7.69 20.06 12.97
CA TYR A 426 7.20 18.91 12.23
C TYR A 426 5.70 19.05 11.92
N LEU A 427 5.33 18.67 10.70
CA LEU A 427 3.95 18.64 10.25
C LEU A 427 3.23 17.40 10.79
N ASP A 428 1.91 17.44 10.86
CA ASP A 428 1.12 16.24 11.09
C ASP A 428 1.24 15.30 9.88
N TYR A 429 1.14 13.98 10.08
CA TYR A 429 1.23 13.02 8.98
C TYR A 429 0.20 13.28 7.86
N ASN A 430 -0.96 13.84 8.18
CA ASN A 430 -1.97 14.27 7.18
C ASN A 430 -1.47 15.30 6.17
N ASP A 431 -0.44 16.07 6.53
CA ASP A 431 0.17 17.12 5.71
C ASP A 431 1.53 16.70 5.12
N MET A 432 2.11 15.61 5.62
CA MET A 432 3.30 14.97 5.04
C MET A 432 2.93 14.05 3.86
N VAL A 433 2.21 14.58 2.86
CA VAL A 433 1.75 13.83 1.68
C VAL A 433 2.27 14.44 0.40
N TRP A 434 2.37 13.63 -0.65
CA TRP A 434 2.78 14.11 -1.96
C TRP A 434 1.76 15.12 -2.52
N PRO A 435 2.20 16.10 -3.33
CA PRO A 435 1.29 17.01 -3.98
C PRO A 435 0.38 16.25 -4.96
N PRO A 436 -0.88 16.69 -5.13
CA PRO A 436 -1.75 16.12 -6.14
C PRO A 436 -1.26 16.48 -7.55
N ASN A 437 -1.80 15.81 -8.58
CA ASN A 437 -1.66 16.20 -9.99
C ASN A 437 -0.22 16.24 -10.55
N MET A 438 0.70 15.46 -10.01
CA MET A 438 2.09 15.39 -10.49
C MET A 438 2.25 14.90 -11.94
N THR A 439 1.17 14.44 -12.57
CA THR A 439 1.17 14.13 -14.01
C THR A 439 1.06 15.39 -14.90
N ARG A 440 0.81 16.56 -14.31
CA ARG A 440 0.53 17.83 -15.01
C ARG A 440 1.26 19.01 -14.42
N GLU A 441 1.45 19.01 -13.11
CA GLU A 441 2.12 20.08 -12.37
C GLU A 441 3.46 19.60 -11.81
N LYS A 442 4.45 20.49 -11.78
CA LYS A 442 5.75 20.19 -11.19
C LYS A 442 5.63 20.01 -9.69
N ALA A 443 6.17 18.92 -9.16
CA ALA A 443 6.29 18.74 -7.71
C ALA A 443 7.47 19.56 -7.19
N THR A 444 7.32 20.12 -5.99
CA THR A 444 8.43 20.71 -5.24
C THR A 444 9.35 19.60 -4.73
N VAL A 445 10.65 19.73 -4.97
CA VAL A 445 11.67 18.82 -4.43
C VAL A 445 12.21 19.38 -3.12
N TYR A 446 12.30 18.51 -2.13
CA TYR A 446 13.00 18.76 -0.87
C TYR A 446 14.20 17.79 -0.82
N PRO A 447 15.42 18.23 -1.18
CA PRO A 447 16.59 17.37 -1.11
C PRO A 447 16.76 16.76 0.28
N GLU A 448 17.00 15.46 0.34
CA GLU A 448 17.27 14.73 1.57
C GLU A 448 18.42 13.76 1.34
N ASP A 449 19.27 13.61 2.35
CA ASP A 449 20.39 12.68 2.31
C ASP A 449 19.92 11.25 2.64
N VAL A 450 20.36 10.29 1.82
CA VAL A 450 20.16 8.86 2.05
C VAL A 450 21.50 8.19 2.24
N THR A 451 21.67 7.53 3.38
CA THR A 451 22.88 6.76 3.68
C THR A 451 22.79 5.37 3.08
N PHE A 452 23.93 4.85 2.61
CA PHE A 452 24.06 3.48 2.14
C PHE A 452 25.24 2.78 2.78
N TRP A 453 25.14 1.45 2.85
CA TRP A 453 26.24 0.56 3.17
C TRP A 453 26.37 -0.46 2.04
N MET A 454 27.58 -0.59 1.49
CA MET A 454 27.93 -1.60 0.48
C MET A 454 28.97 -2.59 1.03
N SER A 455 28.83 -3.86 0.65
CA SER A 455 29.84 -4.91 0.84
C SER A 455 30.19 -5.52 -0.51
N VAL A 456 31.49 -5.49 -0.84
CA VAL A 456 32.01 -5.91 -2.15
C VAL A 456 32.76 -7.24 -2.00
N PRO A 457 32.52 -8.23 -2.88
CA PRO A 457 33.21 -9.51 -2.85
C PRO A 457 34.66 -9.37 -3.27
N ARG A 458 35.54 -10.25 -2.80
CA ARG A 458 36.93 -10.26 -3.25
C ARG A 458 37.06 -10.43 -4.76
N LYS A 459 38.07 -9.76 -5.34
CA LYS A 459 38.94 -10.25 -6.43
C LYS A 459 38.54 -11.60 -7.03
N GLU A 460 38.99 -12.63 -6.32
CA GLU A 460 39.00 -14.03 -6.72
C GLU A 460 37.60 -14.68 -6.78
N ALA A 461 36.59 -14.04 -6.18
CA ALA A 461 35.22 -14.51 -6.21
C ALA A 461 34.52 -14.25 -7.56
N THR A 462 35.11 -13.46 -8.48
CA THR A 462 34.65 -13.41 -9.88
C THR A 462 35.81 -13.44 -10.87
N ALA A 463 35.62 -14.17 -11.96
CA ALA A 463 36.71 -14.51 -12.89
C ALA A 463 36.71 -13.71 -14.22
N ASP A 464 35.79 -12.74 -14.43
CA ASP A 464 35.54 -12.19 -15.77
C ASP A 464 35.90 -10.71 -15.98
N GLY A 465 36.45 -10.02 -14.97
CA GLY A 465 36.93 -8.64 -15.09
C GLY A 465 35.84 -7.58 -15.35
N LYS A 466 34.56 -7.94 -15.16
CA LYS A 466 33.43 -7.01 -15.26
C LYS A 466 33.08 -6.43 -13.88
N PRO A 467 32.40 -5.27 -13.84
CA PRO A 467 31.81 -4.77 -12.61
C PRO A 467 30.89 -5.82 -11.99
N ARG A 468 30.95 -5.97 -10.67
CA ARG A 468 30.16 -6.93 -9.91
C ARG A 468 28.67 -6.60 -10.03
N GLY A 469 27.85 -7.63 -10.16
CA GLY A 469 26.40 -7.48 -10.01
C GLY A 469 26.06 -7.00 -8.61
N VAL A 470 25.07 -6.11 -8.50
CA VAL A 470 24.66 -5.49 -7.24
C VAL A 470 23.30 -6.02 -6.81
N VAL A 471 23.27 -6.61 -5.62
CA VAL A 471 22.04 -6.94 -4.89
C VAL A 471 21.70 -5.78 -3.98
N ILE A 472 20.64 -5.06 -4.31
CA ILE A 472 20.04 -4.05 -3.44
C ILE A 472 19.16 -4.79 -2.43
N LEU A 473 19.52 -4.67 -1.15
CA LEU A 473 18.80 -5.31 -0.05
C LEU A 473 17.93 -4.30 0.68
N GLY A 474 16.62 -4.48 0.62
CA GLY A 474 15.67 -3.75 1.46
C GLY A 474 15.55 -4.38 2.85
N HIS A 475 15.60 -3.55 3.89
CA HIS A 475 15.47 -3.96 5.29
C HIS A 475 13.99 -4.10 5.73
N GLY A 476 13.75 -4.76 6.86
CA GLY A 476 12.44 -4.92 7.47
C GLY A 476 11.86 -3.63 8.06
N TYR A 477 10.60 -3.69 8.49
CA TYR A 477 9.94 -2.59 9.20
C TYR A 477 10.66 -2.33 10.54
N THR A 478 10.81 -1.05 10.91
CA THR A 478 11.61 -0.54 12.05
C THR A 478 13.11 -0.86 11.97
N GLY A 479 13.54 -1.55 10.91
CA GLY A 479 14.92 -1.94 10.66
C GLY A 479 15.79 -0.80 10.13
N SER A 480 16.96 -1.17 9.63
CA SER A 480 17.89 -0.24 9.00
C SER A 480 18.78 -0.91 7.97
N LYS A 481 19.60 -0.13 7.26
CA LYS A 481 20.64 -0.63 6.33
C LYS A 481 21.55 -1.71 6.94
N THR A 482 21.67 -1.74 8.28
CA THR A 482 22.49 -2.71 9.00
C THR A 482 21.99 -4.15 8.93
N GLU A 483 20.73 -4.39 8.60
CA GLU A 483 20.19 -5.76 8.41
C GLU A 483 20.96 -6.55 7.33
N MET A 484 21.62 -5.84 6.41
CA MET A 484 22.52 -6.43 5.42
C MET A 484 23.61 -7.31 6.06
N LEU A 485 23.99 -7.05 7.31
CA LEU A 485 24.90 -7.90 8.09
C LEU A 485 24.53 -9.38 8.08
N GLY A 486 23.24 -9.71 8.09
CA GLY A 486 22.79 -11.11 8.10
C GLY A 486 23.02 -11.85 6.79
N TYR A 487 23.27 -11.15 5.68
CA TYR A 487 23.14 -11.71 4.33
C TYR A 487 24.34 -11.44 3.42
N HIS A 488 25.05 -10.31 3.59
CA HIS A 488 26.00 -9.83 2.59
C HIS A 488 27.08 -10.84 2.20
N SER A 489 27.68 -11.51 3.18
CA SER A 489 28.80 -12.42 2.95
C SER A 489 28.41 -13.67 2.17
N PHE A 490 27.14 -14.09 2.22
CA PHE A 490 26.64 -15.20 1.40
C PHE A 490 26.47 -14.80 -0.07
N PHE A 491 26.03 -13.57 -0.34
CA PHE A 491 26.01 -13.03 -1.70
C PHE A 491 27.43 -12.76 -2.22
N ASN A 492 28.33 -12.27 -1.36
CA ASN A 492 29.72 -12.07 -1.73
C ASN A 492 30.42 -13.40 -2.08
N GLN A 493 30.07 -14.49 -1.40
CA GLN A 493 30.53 -15.84 -1.77
C GLN A 493 30.11 -16.24 -3.20
N MET A 494 28.99 -15.68 -3.70
CA MET A 494 28.52 -15.86 -5.08
C MET A 494 29.09 -14.81 -6.05
N GLY A 495 30.02 -13.96 -5.62
CA GLY A 495 30.61 -12.92 -6.45
C GLY A 495 29.73 -11.68 -6.66
N LEU A 496 28.68 -11.52 -5.85
CA LEU A 496 27.76 -10.38 -5.92
C LEU A 496 28.10 -9.34 -4.85
N ALA A 497 28.07 -8.06 -5.22
CA ALA A 497 28.08 -6.96 -4.26
C ALA A 497 26.69 -6.83 -3.64
N VAL A 498 26.63 -6.40 -2.38
CA VAL A 498 25.35 -6.12 -1.70
C VAL A 498 25.36 -4.69 -1.21
N LEU A 499 24.26 -3.98 -1.39
CA LEU A 499 24.09 -2.63 -0.88
C LEU A 499 22.71 -2.49 -0.22
N ALA A 500 22.66 -1.81 0.92
CA ALA A 500 21.42 -1.43 1.59
C ALA A 500 21.40 0.08 1.87
N ILE A 501 20.19 0.66 1.88
CA ILE A 501 19.91 2.06 2.25
C ILE A 501 18.92 2.11 3.39
N GLU A 502 18.85 3.25 4.08
CA GLU A 502 17.70 3.52 4.95
C GLU A 502 16.46 3.85 4.12
N SER A 503 15.34 3.21 4.45
CA SER A 503 14.02 3.64 3.96
C SER A 503 13.66 5.01 4.53
N ALA A 504 12.64 5.67 3.96
CA ALA A 504 12.19 6.96 4.48
C ALA A 504 11.89 6.87 5.99
N SER A 505 12.41 7.85 6.75
CA SER A 505 12.27 7.96 8.21
C SER A 505 12.84 6.78 9.03
N HIS A 506 13.64 5.89 8.42
CA HIS A 506 14.28 4.77 9.13
C HIS A 506 15.72 5.08 9.53
N GLY A 507 16.18 4.33 10.53
CA GLY A 507 17.53 4.41 11.04
C GLY A 507 17.86 3.33 12.04
N LEU A 508 19.12 3.33 12.45
CA LEU A 508 19.62 2.40 13.45
C LEU A 508 19.16 2.87 14.84
N ASP A 509 18.18 2.18 15.39
CA ASP A 509 17.63 2.45 16.71
C ASP A 509 18.60 2.01 17.83
N LEU A 510 19.36 2.96 18.39
CA LEU A 510 20.24 2.75 19.55
C LEU A 510 19.93 3.76 20.65
N SER A 511 19.91 3.31 21.90
CA SER A 511 19.91 4.20 23.06
C SER A 511 21.20 5.00 23.18
N VAL A 512 21.16 6.11 23.92
CA VAL A 512 22.34 6.95 24.21
C VAL A 512 23.49 6.13 24.81
N SER A 513 23.20 5.19 25.70
CA SER A 513 24.21 4.29 26.29
C SER A 513 24.83 3.34 25.27
N GLU A 514 24.05 2.86 24.30
CA GLU A 514 24.54 1.96 23.26
C GLU A 514 25.41 2.70 22.25
N VAL A 515 25.01 3.93 21.86
CA VAL A 515 25.84 4.83 21.04
C VAL A 515 27.17 5.13 21.73
N ASN A 516 27.16 5.47 23.02
CA ASN A 516 28.39 5.73 23.78
C ASN A 516 29.29 4.49 23.86
N THR A 517 28.70 3.31 24.01
CA THR A 517 29.43 2.03 24.02
C THR A 517 30.08 1.78 22.66
N LEU A 518 29.32 1.97 21.58
CA LEU A 518 29.80 1.79 20.20
C LEU A 518 30.97 2.73 19.88
N ASN A 519 30.82 4.01 20.21
CA ASN A 519 31.86 5.02 20.03
C ASN A 519 33.11 4.67 20.84
N THR A 520 32.98 4.30 22.12
CA THR A 520 34.13 3.93 22.97
C THR A 520 34.93 2.76 22.39
N VAL A 521 34.26 1.73 21.89
CA VAL A 521 34.92 0.55 21.29
C VAL A 521 35.66 0.93 20.01
N PHE A 522 35.01 1.72 19.14
CA PHE A 522 35.59 2.06 17.84
C PHE A 522 36.68 3.14 17.93
N ASP A 523 36.49 4.19 18.73
CA ASP A 523 37.48 5.25 18.97
C ASP A 523 38.76 4.66 19.55
N GLY A 524 38.65 3.72 20.51
CA GLY A 524 39.79 3.06 21.12
C GLY A 524 40.64 2.20 20.15
N LEU A 525 40.11 1.95 18.94
CA LEU A 525 40.75 1.12 17.91
C LEU A 525 41.07 1.89 16.63
N GLY A 526 40.82 3.21 16.58
CA GLY A 526 41.05 4.05 15.39
C GLY A 526 39.97 3.97 14.32
N PHE A 527 38.75 3.59 14.69
CA PHE A 527 37.58 3.46 13.80
C PHE A 527 36.41 4.37 14.23
N GLY A 528 36.66 5.47 14.92
CA GLY A 528 35.62 6.41 15.34
C GLY A 528 34.77 6.93 14.18
N ASN A 529 35.38 7.12 13.02
CA ASN A 529 34.66 7.48 11.79
C ASN A 529 33.70 6.39 11.29
N LEU A 530 34.03 5.09 11.44
CA LEU A 530 33.09 3.99 11.16
C LEU A 530 31.87 4.05 12.09
N ALA A 531 32.06 4.34 13.38
CA ALA A 531 30.96 4.50 14.33
C ALA A 531 29.97 5.58 13.86
N LYS A 532 30.48 6.74 13.46
CA LYS A 532 29.70 7.86 12.91
C LYS A 532 28.97 7.48 11.63
N ALA A 533 29.63 6.76 10.72
CA ALA A 533 29.04 6.30 9.47
C ALA A 533 27.90 5.29 9.69
N LEU A 534 28.03 4.40 10.67
CA LEU A 534 27.00 3.42 11.04
C LEU A 534 25.74 4.09 11.59
N ILE A 535 25.90 5.03 12.53
CA ILE A 535 24.78 5.68 13.22
C ILE A 535 24.09 6.76 12.37
N ARG A 536 24.73 7.32 11.33
CA ARG A 536 24.12 8.31 10.43
C ARG A 536 22.89 7.68 9.73
N ASN A 537 21.74 8.31 9.90
CA ASN A 537 20.46 7.77 9.48
C ASN A 537 19.45 8.88 9.08
N ARG A 538 18.18 8.50 8.85
CA ARG A 538 17.07 9.41 8.52
C ARG A 538 15.92 9.36 9.54
N SER A 539 16.06 8.61 10.63
CA SER A 539 15.10 8.59 11.72
C SER A 539 15.14 9.91 12.49
N TRP A 540 14.08 10.17 13.24
CA TRP A 540 13.94 11.36 14.05
C TRP A 540 13.02 11.04 15.24
N ASP A 541 13.13 11.83 16.30
CA ASP A 541 12.29 11.70 17.49
C ASP A 541 10.90 12.28 17.19
N GLN A 542 9.93 11.39 16.96
CA GLN A 542 8.57 11.73 16.54
C GLN A 542 7.63 11.88 17.73
N ASN A 543 7.97 11.28 18.87
CA ASN A 543 7.17 11.27 20.08
C ASN A 543 7.69 12.26 21.16
N LEU A 544 8.85 12.88 20.94
CA LEU A 544 9.56 13.85 21.78
C LEU A 544 10.07 13.28 23.12
N ASP A 545 10.42 11.98 23.17
CA ASP A 545 10.98 11.31 24.35
C ASP A 545 12.52 11.36 24.43
N GLY A 546 13.17 11.97 23.43
CA GLY A 546 14.62 12.09 23.32
C GLY A 546 15.29 10.93 22.58
N LYS A 547 14.51 10.01 22.00
CA LYS A 547 14.98 8.86 21.21
C LYS A 547 14.42 8.93 19.79
N GLU A 548 15.20 8.53 18.80
CA GLU A 548 14.70 8.47 17.41
C GLU A 548 13.74 7.28 17.21
N ASP A 549 12.63 7.51 16.51
CA ASP A 549 11.65 6.47 16.20
C ASP A 549 11.82 5.98 14.75
N SER A 550 12.60 4.91 14.57
CA SER A 550 12.86 4.33 13.24
C SER A 550 11.58 3.83 12.58
N GLY A 551 11.18 4.51 11.49
CA GLY A 551 10.05 4.11 10.65
C GLY A 551 8.67 4.28 11.28
N ALA A 552 8.52 5.03 12.38
CA ALA A 552 7.24 5.13 13.09
C ALA A 552 6.09 5.75 12.27
N ASP A 553 6.42 6.49 11.21
CA ASP A 553 5.47 7.11 10.28
C ASP A 553 5.17 6.21 9.05
N PHE A 554 5.83 5.05 8.93
CA PHE A 554 5.74 4.23 7.73
C PHE A 554 4.38 3.51 7.60
N TRP A 555 4.00 2.75 8.63
CA TRP A 555 2.71 2.06 8.70
C TRP A 555 1.82 2.70 9.75
N THR A 556 0.86 3.52 9.32
CA THR A 556 -0.01 4.27 10.23
C THR A 556 -1.45 4.27 9.75
N ALA A 557 -2.37 4.69 10.61
CA ALA A 557 -3.76 4.94 10.23
C ALA A 557 -3.92 6.05 9.15
N TYR A 558 -2.90 6.88 8.92
CA TYR A 558 -2.91 7.96 7.94
C TYR A 558 -2.61 7.42 6.53
N THR A 559 -3.60 6.77 5.92
CA THR A 559 -3.46 5.99 4.69
C THR A 559 -2.77 6.70 3.52
N PHE A 560 -3.01 8.01 3.34
CA PHE A 560 -2.35 8.81 2.29
C PHE A 560 -0.87 9.06 2.58
N HIS A 561 -0.51 9.28 3.84
CA HIS A 561 0.89 9.37 4.27
C HIS A 561 1.60 8.03 4.08
N THR A 562 1.00 6.93 4.56
CA THR A 562 1.53 5.57 4.36
C THR A 562 1.72 5.23 2.87
N ARG A 563 0.78 5.62 2.01
CA ARG A 563 0.94 5.48 0.55
C ARG A 563 2.18 6.24 0.05
N ASP A 564 2.34 7.48 0.48
CA ASP A 564 3.36 8.38 -0.06
C ASP A 564 4.76 8.14 0.53
N VAL A 565 4.88 7.63 1.75
CA VAL A 565 6.18 7.21 2.33
C VAL A 565 6.71 5.92 1.68
N VAL A 566 5.82 4.99 1.31
CA VAL A 566 6.16 3.83 0.46
C VAL A 566 6.64 4.30 -0.91
N ARG A 567 5.90 5.21 -1.55
CA ARG A 567 6.28 5.80 -2.85
C ARG A 567 7.61 6.55 -2.76
N GLN A 568 7.84 7.31 -1.68
CA GLN A 568 9.09 8.02 -1.45
C GLN A 568 10.26 7.05 -1.32
N THR A 569 10.09 5.97 -0.57
CA THR A 569 11.14 4.95 -0.43
C THR A 569 11.44 4.28 -1.78
N ALA A 570 10.44 4.07 -2.63
CA ALA A 570 10.68 3.59 -4.00
C ALA A 570 11.48 4.59 -4.84
N VAL A 571 11.22 5.90 -4.70
CA VAL A 571 12.01 6.97 -5.34
C VAL A 571 13.46 6.94 -4.87
N ASP A 572 13.70 6.71 -3.57
CA ASP A 572 15.05 6.61 -3.00
C ASP A 572 15.84 5.44 -3.64
N TYR A 573 15.20 4.29 -3.84
CA TYR A 573 15.81 3.16 -4.57
C TYR A 573 16.05 3.44 -6.06
N MET A 574 15.11 4.10 -6.75
CA MET A 574 15.29 4.49 -8.15
C MET A 574 16.45 5.48 -8.31
N GLN A 575 16.56 6.45 -7.41
CA GLN A 575 17.68 7.39 -7.38
C GLN A 575 19.00 6.70 -7.06
N LEU A 576 19.03 5.75 -6.12
CA LEU A 576 20.20 4.90 -5.87
C LEU A 576 20.65 4.16 -7.13
N ILE A 577 19.72 3.55 -7.88
CA ILE A 577 20.05 2.84 -9.12
C ILE A 577 20.62 3.81 -10.17
N ARG A 578 20.05 5.01 -10.27
CA ARG A 578 20.57 6.07 -11.14
C ARG A 578 21.99 6.51 -10.72
N VAL A 579 22.26 6.62 -9.42
CA VAL A 579 23.59 6.87 -8.86
C VAL A 579 24.56 5.76 -9.25
N LEU A 580 24.24 4.50 -8.98
CA LEU A 580 25.10 3.36 -9.30
C LEU A 580 25.40 3.26 -10.80
N ARG A 581 24.42 3.57 -11.65
CA ARG A 581 24.59 3.55 -13.11
C ARG A 581 25.48 4.67 -13.63
N SER A 582 25.64 5.74 -12.87
CA SER A 582 26.51 6.87 -13.24
C SER A 582 28.00 6.58 -13.05
N TRP A 583 28.36 5.45 -12.42
CA TRP A 583 29.73 4.98 -12.23
C TRP A 583 30.27 4.34 -13.50
N ASP A 584 30.38 5.16 -14.54
CA ASP A 584 30.60 4.77 -15.94
C ASP A 584 32.08 4.67 -16.35
N GLY A 585 32.99 4.74 -15.38
CA GLY A 585 34.43 4.81 -15.61
C GLY A 585 34.95 6.21 -15.96
N LYS A 586 34.11 7.25 -15.94
CA LYS A 586 34.50 8.65 -16.19
C LYS A 586 34.12 9.58 -15.06
N ARG A 587 32.97 9.34 -14.42
CA ARG A 587 32.58 10.08 -13.22
C ARG A 587 33.64 9.88 -12.14
N LEU A 588 33.97 10.96 -11.42
CA LEU A 588 34.98 10.95 -10.38
C LEU A 588 34.34 11.14 -9.00
N TRP A 589 34.92 10.51 -7.99
CA TRP A 589 34.69 10.80 -6.59
C TRP A 589 35.29 12.14 -6.20
N LYS A 590 34.75 12.71 -5.14
CA LYS A 590 35.42 13.77 -4.35
C LYS A 590 36.15 13.14 -3.17
N ALA A 591 36.81 12.02 -3.40
CA ALA A 591 37.54 11.22 -2.40
C ALA A 591 38.83 10.69 -3.03
N ASP A 592 39.85 10.54 -2.19
CA ASP A 592 41.17 9.95 -2.53
C ASP A 592 41.22 8.54 -1.95
N ILE A 593 40.68 7.58 -2.70
CA ILE A 593 40.65 6.14 -2.41
C ILE A 593 42.02 5.51 -2.64
N ASN A 594 42.73 5.89 -3.71
CA ASN A 594 44.04 5.32 -4.06
C ASN A 594 45.21 5.90 -3.24
N GLY A 595 44.97 6.96 -2.46
CA GLY A 595 45.93 7.57 -1.54
C GLY A 595 47.02 8.38 -2.25
N ASN A 596 46.76 8.90 -3.44
CA ASN A 596 47.73 9.67 -4.23
C ASN A 596 47.81 11.16 -3.81
N GLY A 597 46.95 11.60 -2.89
CA GLY A 597 46.85 12.97 -2.40
C GLY A 597 45.88 13.87 -3.18
N VAL A 598 45.15 13.33 -4.16
CA VAL A 598 44.20 14.03 -5.03
C VAL A 598 42.85 13.32 -4.97
N ALA A 599 41.79 14.10 -4.74
CA ALA A 599 40.43 13.59 -4.66
C ALA A 599 39.78 13.57 -6.07
N ASP A 600 40.27 12.69 -6.94
CA ASP A 600 39.85 12.57 -8.35
C ASP A 600 39.67 11.12 -8.82
N ASP A 601 39.46 10.18 -7.91
CA ASP A 601 39.36 8.76 -8.25
C ASP A 601 38.08 8.39 -9.00
N ILE A 602 38.13 7.34 -9.80
CA ILE A 602 37.00 6.90 -10.62
C ILE A 602 35.85 6.40 -9.74
N ALA A 603 34.65 6.89 -10.00
CA ALA A 603 33.46 6.42 -9.30
C ALA A 603 33.19 4.94 -9.61
N GLY A 604 33.05 4.15 -8.55
CA GLY A 604 32.88 2.69 -8.63
C GLY A 604 34.18 1.88 -8.70
N ASP A 605 35.34 2.52 -8.86
CA ASP A 605 36.66 1.93 -8.56
C ASP A 605 36.92 2.12 -7.06
N LEU A 606 36.80 1.04 -6.30
CA LEU A 606 36.77 1.10 -4.84
C LEU A 606 38.07 0.58 -4.22
N ASP A 607 38.94 -0.05 -5.00
CA ASP A 607 40.29 -0.42 -4.57
C ASP A 607 41.42 0.40 -5.24
N GLY A 608 41.05 1.36 -6.09
CA GLY A 608 41.94 2.37 -6.64
C GLY A 608 42.87 1.85 -7.74
N ASP A 609 42.52 0.74 -8.38
CA ASP A 609 43.36 0.10 -9.42
C ASP A 609 43.15 0.67 -10.84
N GLY A 610 42.24 1.64 -10.98
CA GLY A 610 41.87 2.28 -12.23
C GLY A 610 40.70 1.60 -12.97
N THR A 611 40.11 0.55 -12.39
CA THR A 611 38.99 -0.20 -12.97
C THR A 611 37.75 -0.13 -12.09
N VAL A 612 36.59 0.08 -12.70
CA VAL A 612 35.31 0.06 -11.98
C VAL A 612 35.03 -1.35 -11.43
N ASP A 613 34.99 -1.48 -10.11
CA ASP A 613 34.66 -2.71 -9.39
C ASP A 613 33.15 -2.97 -9.38
N VAL A 614 32.34 -1.93 -9.18
CA VAL A 614 30.89 -2.02 -8.99
C VAL A 614 30.19 -0.90 -9.76
N GLY A 615 28.98 -1.17 -10.25
CA GLY A 615 28.14 -0.15 -10.89
C GLY A 615 28.46 0.05 -12.38
N GLY A 616 27.94 1.16 -12.91
CA GLY A 616 27.99 1.50 -14.33
C GLY A 616 26.79 0.98 -15.14
N PRO A 617 26.57 1.55 -16.33
CA PRO A 617 25.32 1.34 -17.09
C PRO A 617 25.11 -0.10 -17.58
N GLY A 618 26.17 -0.92 -17.60
CA GLY A 618 26.13 -2.33 -18.01
C GLY A 618 26.15 -3.34 -16.86
N ALA A 619 26.15 -2.89 -15.60
CA ALA A 619 26.10 -3.79 -14.44
C ALA A 619 24.70 -4.41 -14.29
N ASN A 620 24.65 -5.59 -13.66
CA ASN A 620 23.40 -6.23 -13.28
C ASN A 620 22.94 -5.70 -11.92
N TYR A 621 21.74 -5.13 -11.87
CA TYR A 621 21.11 -4.67 -10.63
C TYR A 621 19.93 -5.56 -10.31
N THR A 622 19.90 -6.12 -9.10
CA THR A 622 18.78 -6.93 -8.60
C THR A 622 18.35 -6.44 -7.24
N MET A 623 17.09 -6.65 -6.86
CA MET A 623 16.60 -6.24 -5.55
C MET A 623 15.95 -7.39 -4.79
N THR A 624 16.20 -7.50 -3.50
CA THR A 624 15.55 -8.46 -2.61
C THR A 624 15.39 -7.85 -1.21
N GLY A 625 14.60 -8.50 -0.36
CA GLY A 625 14.39 -8.08 1.01
C GLY A 625 13.26 -8.86 1.64
N ALA A 626 13.22 -8.89 2.97
CA ALA A 626 12.16 -9.53 3.74
C ALA A 626 11.19 -8.50 4.30
N SER A 627 9.91 -8.85 4.44
CA SER A 627 8.87 -7.97 5.01
C SER A 627 8.78 -6.63 4.25
N LEU A 628 9.10 -5.50 4.88
CA LEU A 628 9.16 -4.19 4.20
C LEU A 628 10.08 -4.23 2.96
N GLY A 629 11.27 -4.83 3.05
CA GLY A 629 12.14 -5.01 1.88
C GLY A 629 11.53 -5.90 0.79
N GLY A 630 10.67 -6.84 1.17
CA GLY A 630 9.86 -7.65 0.25
C GLY A 630 8.81 -6.81 -0.47
N ILE A 631 8.11 -5.93 0.26
CA ILE A 631 7.16 -4.96 -0.32
C ILE A 631 7.90 -4.05 -1.30
N MET A 632 9.01 -3.45 -0.87
CA MET A 632 9.75 -2.49 -1.70
C MET A 632 10.36 -3.14 -2.93
N SER A 633 10.88 -4.36 -2.85
CA SER A 633 11.39 -5.07 -4.03
C SER A 633 10.30 -5.44 -5.03
N ALA A 634 9.06 -5.69 -4.59
CA ALA A 634 7.92 -5.86 -5.48
C ALA A 634 7.50 -4.52 -6.14
N VAL A 635 7.39 -3.45 -5.36
CA VAL A 635 7.01 -2.11 -5.86
C VAL A 635 8.04 -1.57 -6.85
N VAL A 636 9.32 -1.55 -6.47
CA VAL A 636 10.40 -1.03 -7.33
C VAL A 636 10.59 -1.93 -8.56
N GLY A 637 10.45 -3.26 -8.43
CA GLY A 637 10.51 -4.18 -9.56
C GLY A 637 9.45 -3.94 -10.63
N GLY A 638 8.27 -3.44 -10.26
CA GLY A 638 7.23 -3.03 -11.20
C GLY A 638 7.46 -1.65 -11.84
N LEU A 639 8.36 -0.84 -11.30
CA LEU A 639 8.54 0.56 -11.68
C LEU A 639 9.87 0.83 -12.39
N GLU A 640 10.98 0.25 -11.92
CA GLU A 640 12.34 0.60 -12.30
C GLU A 640 12.87 -0.28 -13.45
N PRO A 641 12.98 0.23 -14.69
CA PRO A 641 13.38 -0.55 -15.85
C PRO A 641 14.83 -1.07 -15.83
N HIS A 642 15.69 -0.54 -14.96
CA HIS A 642 17.09 -0.95 -14.85
C HIS A 642 17.35 -2.05 -13.82
N LEU A 643 16.31 -2.57 -13.15
CA LEU A 643 16.41 -3.81 -12.38
C LEU A 643 16.29 -5.03 -13.31
N ASN A 644 17.25 -5.93 -13.22
CA ASN A 644 17.28 -7.19 -13.97
C ASN A 644 16.37 -8.25 -13.35
N ALA A 645 16.21 -8.26 -12.03
CA ALA A 645 15.36 -9.19 -11.30
C ALA A 645 15.01 -8.67 -9.90
N THR A 646 13.85 -9.08 -9.39
CA THR A 646 13.47 -8.88 -7.99
C THR A 646 13.06 -10.19 -7.33
N VAL A 647 13.42 -10.35 -6.05
CA VAL A 647 13.08 -11.54 -5.24
C VAL A 647 12.44 -11.06 -3.94
N PRO A 648 11.13 -10.80 -3.93
CA PRO A 648 10.42 -10.36 -2.72
C PRO A 648 10.24 -11.53 -1.75
N ILE A 649 10.68 -11.37 -0.50
CA ILE A 649 10.51 -12.37 0.56
C ILE A 649 9.45 -11.85 1.54
N ALA A 650 8.34 -12.59 1.69
CA ALA A 650 7.24 -12.21 2.58
C ALA A 650 6.77 -10.74 2.39
N GLY A 651 6.72 -10.26 1.14
CA GLY A 651 6.26 -8.91 0.84
C GLY A 651 4.76 -8.71 1.03
N GLY A 652 3.96 -9.78 1.00
CA GLY A 652 2.51 -9.68 1.09
C GLY A 652 1.87 -8.92 -0.08
N GLY A 653 0.56 -8.70 0.01
CA GLY A 653 -0.26 -7.94 -0.93
C GLY A 653 -1.55 -7.49 -0.23
N GLY A 654 -2.12 -6.35 -0.64
CA GLY A 654 -3.25 -5.76 0.09
C GLY A 654 -2.86 -5.32 1.50
N LEU A 655 -2.08 -4.24 1.63
CA LEU A 655 -1.47 -3.84 2.91
C LEU A 655 -2.50 -3.56 4.03
N ILE A 656 -3.72 -3.19 3.68
CA ILE A 656 -4.84 -3.06 4.63
C ILE A 656 -5.20 -4.43 5.22
N ASP A 657 -5.26 -5.48 4.39
CA ASP A 657 -5.55 -6.86 4.81
C ASP A 657 -4.44 -7.43 5.70
N VAL A 658 -3.18 -7.15 5.33
CA VAL A 658 -2.02 -7.47 6.15
C VAL A 658 -2.12 -6.75 7.50
N GLY A 659 -2.50 -5.48 7.50
CA GLY A 659 -2.65 -4.67 8.71
C GLY A 659 -3.67 -5.24 9.71
N ILE A 660 -4.86 -5.62 9.24
CA ILE A 660 -5.94 -6.16 10.07
C ILE A 660 -5.53 -7.46 10.80
N ARG A 661 -4.69 -8.27 10.16
CA ARG A 661 -4.27 -9.58 10.68
C ARG A 661 -2.89 -9.57 11.34
N SER A 662 -2.20 -8.44 11.32
CA SER A 662 -0.83 -8.33 11.77
C SER A 662 -0.72 -8.54 13.28
N ILE A 663 0.19 -9.43 13.70
CA ILE A 663 0.63 -9.57 15.09
C ILE A 663 1.81 -8.65 15.44
N GLN A 664 2.31 -7.87 14.48
CA GLN A 664 3.41 -6.94 14.73
C GLN A 664 2.89 -5.74 15.52
N GLY A 665 3.45 -5.52 16.72
CA GLY A 665 3.07 -4.39 17.57
C GLY A 665 3.14 -3.05 16.82
N GLY A 666 4.25 -2.75 16.14
CA GLY A 666 4.35 -1.48 15.39
C GLY A 666 3.23 -1.23 14.36
N VAL A 667 2.51 -2.25 13.86
CA VAL A 667 1.35 -2.09 12.99
C VAL A 667 0.04 -1.99 13.77
N LYS A 668 -0.18 -2.87 14.76
CA LYS A 668 -1.42 -2.89 15.56
C LYS A 668 -1.65 -1.57 16.31
N GLU A 669 -0.63 -1.06 16.98
CA GLU A 669 -0.67 0.21 17.72
C GLU A 669 -0.86 1.41 16.78
N ALA A 670 -0.12 1.46 15.67
CA ALA A 670 -0.09 2.62 14.77
C ALA A 670 -1.28 2.69 13.79
N VAL A 671 -1.87 1.54 13.46
CA VAL A 671 -3.00 1.41 12.52
C VAL A 671 -4.29 1.15 13.28
N THR A 672 -4.47 -0.07 13.82
CA THR A 672 -5.76 -0.53 14.35
C THR A 672 -6.20 0.25 15.59
N LEU A 673 -5.36 0.31 16.63
CA LEU A 673 -5.71 0.99 17.89
C LEU A 673 -5.89 2.50 17.68
N ARG A 674 -5.16 3.10 16.73
CA ARG A 674 -5.31 4.52 16.39
C ARG A 674 -6.67 4.82 15.74
N VAL A 675 -7.18 3.91 14.89
CA VAL A 675 -8.50 4.05 14.24
C VAL A 675 -9.64 3.85 15.24
N MET A 676 -9.51 2.91 16.18
CA MET A 676 -10.50 2.66 17.23
C MET A 676 -10.72 3.86 18.17
N GLY A 677 -9.80 4.82 18.19
CA GLY A 677 -9.92 6.06 18.95
C GLY A 677 -9.48 5.94 20.41
N PRO A 678 -9.63 7.02 21.21
CA PRO A 678 -9.23 6.98 22.62
C PRO A 678 -10.20 6.11 23.43
N ILE A 679 -9.68 5.05 24.05
CA ILE A 679 -10.44 4.19 24.96
C ILE A 679 -10.19 4.66 26.40
N TYR A 680 -11.25 4.99 27.13
CA TYR A 680 -11.18 5.32 28.55
C TYR A 680 -11.37 4.05 29.38
N VAL A 681 -10.28 3.46 29.86
CA VAL A 681 -10.33 2.31 30.77
C VAL A 681 -10.24 2.81 32.22
N ALA A 682 -11.31 2.61 33.00
CA ALA A 682 -11.30 2.88 34.43
C ALA A 682 -11.18 1.57 35.21
N LYS A 683 -10.28 1.53 36.20
CA LYS A 683 -10.16 0.41 37.14
C LYS A 683 -10.57 0.86 38.54
N PRO A 684 -11.34 0.07 39.30
CA PRO A 684 -11.59 0.35 40.71
C PRO A 684 -10.27 0.38 41.51
N SER A 685 -10.12 1.36 42.40
CA SER A 685 -8.92 1.50 43.23
C SER A 685 -8.69 0.26 44.11
N GLY A 686 -7.50 -0.35 44.06
CA GLY A 686 -7.08 -1.41 45.00
C GLY A 686 -6.58 -2.73 44.38
N GLN A 687 -6.55 -2.88 43.05
CA GLN A 687 -5.91 -4.02 42.41
C GLN A 687 -4.55 -3.60 41.83
N ALA A 688 -3.48 -4.29 42.23
CA ALA A 688 -2.10 -4.03 41.83
C ALA A 688 -1.93 -3.88 40.30
N ASP A 689 -0.99 -3.01 39.93
CA ASP A 689 -0.53 -2.83 38.55
C ASP A 689 0.14 -4.12 38.09
N GLN A 690 -0.38 -4.68 37.00
CA GLN A 690 0.33 -5.63 36.16
C GLN A 690 0.57 -4.86 34.86
N PRO A 691 1.80 -4.83 34.31
CA PRO A 691 2.14 -4.02 33.15
C PRO A 691 1.22 -4.33 31.95
N VAL A 692 0.86 -3.26 31.23
CA VAL A 692 -0.01 -3.21 30.03
C VAL A 692 0.61 -3.96 28.87
#